data_AF-B7GSR8-F1
#
_entry.id   AF-B7GSR8-F1
#
_cell.length_a   1.000
_cell.length_b   1.000
_cell.length_c   1.000
_cell.angle_alpha   90.00
_cell.angle_beta   90.00
_cell.angle_gamma   90.00
#
_symmetry.space_group_name_H-M   'P 1'
#
loop_
_entity.id
_entity.type
_entity.pdbx_description
1 polymer ?
#
loop_
_entity_poly.entity_id
_entity_poly.type
_entity_poly.pdbx_seq_one_letter_code
_entity_poly.pdbx_strand_id
1 'polypeptide(L)'
;MISMPQIQSIRSRRRNGESIASIARSERVSEPTVRKYLRVDDLSARPPVRRRRGSVIDEWLPMIEGMLAEDRETWRKQRHTATRIHERLRDEYGAGVSLSTVTRTVARLRREAAAEREAGFLDLSWHPGECQADFGQVDVRYRGVVTRMRHFVLDFPYSNIGPSQLMPGENAECTCQALRNLFEWLGGVPERIVYDNAAGVGRKWFDRIRLTRLFQAFQAHYGFEYTFCNPYSGHEKGGVEARVGAVRRRLFVPVPGVWNLDSFNLRLPGRCLELGDKDHYRKGESQTGLFDEDRKALLPLPAKPFDVVTWTRMKADKYGNITVQGRHRYAAGPEHAGHEMIVGLRALEVEILDAEGKRVVTHPRSYGDKPTDSGDPSSQLGLLCDRPAAWRNSRVRDAMPDPLREWIDAQDEATRRDSLRALLHADGESGWRAAVAGMPGDPRIHRRHGPGRGMSGRGTPRLGPGTRGLRRPRGPERIRHRLHQGGRVNQKNGRTDPGPLRERARSLFISKATIDETLEWATPRQLDAIDRMLATELANREASKRARLMRQARFPVPKSLDGYDFANVRLPDGYTKEQLTGLDFAAKAQDLVFYGKTGRGKTHLATALGMLAIEQGRSVRFRQTAELVLQLGKAKRDGALDSLLRDLARADLIILDEFGYAPVRLDGARLLYQIIAGSYERRSIIFTTNIEFSKWGTIFADDKLAAAIIDRIVHHGRLIEFTSPSRRVSQALMFGKTDNQ
;
A
#
# COMPACT_ATOMS: atom_id res chain seq x y z
N MET A 1 -56.29 -3.53 -0.19
CA MET A 1 -56.34 -2.47 -1.23
C MET A 1 -57.49 -2.87 -2.14
N ILE A 2 -58.47 -2.00 -2.38
CA ILE A 2 -59.63 -2.35 -3.23
C ILE A 2 -59.22 -2.27 -4.71
N SER A 3 -59.80 -3.12 -5.55
CA SER A 3 -59.41 -3.21 -6.97
C SER A 3 -59.94 -2.03 -7.77
N MET A 4 -59.33 -1.73 -8.92
CA MET A 4 -59.76 -0.62 -9.77
C MET A 4 -61.18 -0.78 -10.33
N PRO A 5 -61.65 -2.00 -10.69
CA PRO A 5 -63.05 -2.25 -11.01
C PRO A 5 -64.02 -1.94 -9.85
N GLN A 6 -63.63 -2.22 -8.60
CA GLN A 6 -64.44 -1.87 -7.42
C GLN A 6 -64.50 -0.35 -7.20
N ILE A 7 -63.39 0.37 -7.42
CA ILE A 7 -63.37 1.85 -7.35
C ILE A 7 -64.26 2.47 -8.44
N GLN A 8 -64.25 1.90 -9.65
CA GLN A 8 -65.14 2.31 -10.74
C GLN A 8 -66.62 2.06 -10.39
N SER A 9 -66.94 0.89 -9.83
CA SER A 9 -68.29 0.55 -9.37
C SER A 9 -68.81 1.53 -8.30
N ILE A 10 -67.97 1.84 -7.29
CA ILE A 10 -68.28 2.81 -6.24
C ILE A 10 -68.65 4.19 -6.82
N ARG A 11 -67.88 4.68 -7.80
CA ARG A 11 -68.13 5.98 -8.45
C ARG A 11 -69.37 5.97 -9.34
N SER A 12 -69.56 4.89 -10.11
CA SER A 12 -70.71 4.74 -11.00
C SER A 12 -72.03 4.70 -10.22
N ARG A 13 -72.12 3.86 -9.19
CA ARG A 13 -73.31 3.75 -8.33
C ARG A 13 -73.63 5.04 -7.58
N ARG A 14 -72.60 5.77 -7.14
CA ARG A 14 -72.82 7.09 -6.52
C ARG A 14 -73.37 8.11 -7.51
N ARG A 15 -72.93 8.07 -8.77
CA ARG A 15 -73.46 8.91 -9.86
C ARG A 15 -74.91 8.57 -10.18
N ASN A 16 -75.30 7.31 -10.02
CA ASN A 16 -76.68 6.82 -10.20
C ASN A 16 -77.60 7.07 -8.97
N GLY A 17 -77.15 7.85 -7.98
CA GLY A 17 -77.98 8.29 -6.86
C GLY A 17 -78.01 7.36 -5.64
N GLU A 18 -77.24 6.27 -5.62
CA GLU A 18 -77.22 5.36 -4.47
C GLU A 18 -76.57 5.98 -3.22
N SER A 19 -77.07 5.60 -2.04
CA SER A 19 -76.54 6.06 -0.75
C SER A 19 -75.20 5.39 -0.42
N ILE A 20 -74.35 6.08 0.34
CA ILE A 20 -73.02 5.59 0.74
C ILE A 20 -73.13 4.25 1.50
N ALA A 21 -74.17 4.09 2.32
CA ALA A 21 -74.46 2.85 3.06
C ALA A 21 -74.92 1.69 2.15
N SER A 22 -75.60 1.98 1.03
CA SER A 22 -75.94 0.99 0.01
C SER A 22 -74.69 0.48 -0.70
N ILE A 23 -73.86 1.40 -1.18
CA ILE A 23 -72.63 1.12 -1.93
C ILE A 23 -71.63 0.34 -1.06
N ALA A 24 -71.50 0.70 0.22
CA ALA A 24 -70.64 0.01 1.17
C ALA A 24 -71.04 -1.48 1.34
N ARG A 25 -72.35 -1.75 1.46
CA ARG A 25 -72.88 -3.10 1.58
C ARG A 25 -72.72 -3.92 0.30
N SER A 26 -73.01 -3.34 -0.86
CA SER A 26 -72.94 -4.05 -2.15
C SER A 26 -71.50 -4.38 -2.56
N GLU A 27 -70.58 -3.45 -2.35
CA GLU A 27 -69.16 -3.60 -2.73
C GLU A 27 -68.33 -4.29 -1.63
N ARG A 28 -68.95 -4.65 -0.50
CA ARG A 28 -68.31 -5.26 0.68
C ARG A 28 -67.11 -4.44 1.21
N VAL A 29 -67.29 -3.13 1.29
CA VAL A 29 -66.26 -2.18 1.78
C VAL A 29 -66.84 -1.28 2.87
N SER A 30 -66.00 -0.69 3.70
CA SER A 30 -66.47 0.21 4.76
C SER A 30 -66.91 1.58 4.20
N GLU A 31 -67.92 2.22 4.79
CA GLU A 31 -68.36 3.57 4.38
C GLU A 31 -67.23 4.63 4.33
N PRO A 32 -66.24 4.63 5.26
CA PRO A 32 -65.08 5.52 5.14
C PRO A 32 -64.27 5.27 3.86
N THR A 33 -64.20 4.03 3.40
CA THR A 33 -63.53 3.66 2.14
C THR A 33 -64.29 4.22 0.94
N VAL A 34 -65.63 4.10 0.94
CA VAL A 34 -66.49 4.70 -0.09
C VAL A 34 -66.30 6.21 -0.15
N ARG A 35 -66.37 6.92 1.00
CA ARG A 35 -66.14 8.37 1.08
C ARG A 35 -64.74 8.77 0.63
N LYS A 36 -63.72 8.00 1.00
CA LYS A 36 -62.32 8.24 0.59
C LYS A 36 -62.19 8.23 -0.93
N TYR A 37 -62.69 7.20 -1.61
CA TYR A 37 -62.52 7.08 -3.07
C TYR A 37 -63.47 7.96 -3.90
N LEU A 38 -64.53 8.49 -3.30
CA LEU A 38 -65.36 9.56 -3.89
C LEU A 38 -64.70 10.94 -3.81
N ARG A 39 -63.83 11.19 -2.81
CA ARG A 39 -63.11 12.47 -2.61
C ARG A 39 -61.80 12.60 -3.39
N VAL A 40 -61.31 11.52 -3.98
CA VAL A 40 -60.00 11.51 -4.67
C VAL A 40 -60.20 12.03 -6.10
N ASP A 41 -59.84 13.26 -6.41
CA ASP A 41 -60.04 13.79 -7.77
C ASP A 41 -59.09 13.14 -8.82
N ASP A 42 -57.92 12.69 -8.38
CA ASP A 42 -56.88 12.09 -9.22
C ASP A 42 -56.57 10.63 -8.80
N LEU A 43 -56.91 9.68 -9.68
CA LEU A 43 -56.67 8.24 -9.50
C LEU A 43 -55.38 7.74 -10.17
N SER A 44 -54.54 8.65 -10.69
CA SER A 44 -53.29 8.29 -11.36
C SER A 44 -52.37 7.50 -10.44
N ALA A 45 -51.62 6.55 -11.02
CA ALA A 45 -50.64 5.78 -10.29
C ALA A 45 -49.55 6.70 -9.73
N ARG A 46 -49.52 6.88 -8.41
CA ARG A 46 -48.44 7.63 -7.75
C ARG A 46 -47.26 6.70 -7.51
N PRO A 47 -46.02 7.14 -7.80
CA PRO A 47 -44.85 6.35 -7.45
C PRO A 47 -44.85 6.06 -5.94
N PRO A 48 -44.51 4.84 -5.50
CA PRO A 48 -44.51 4.46 -4.10
C PRO A 48 -43.34 5.13 -3.37
N VAL A 49 -43.49 6.42 -3.05
CA VAL A 49 -42.49 7.16 -2.28
C VAL A 49 -42.65 6.80 -0.81
N ARG A 50 -41.73 5.98 -0.28
CA ARG A 50 -41.60 5.75 1.16
C ARG A 50 -41.29 7.09 1.84
N ARG A 51 -42.26 7.67 2.56
CA ARG A 51 -41.97 8.77 3.50
C ARG A 51 -41.06 8.22 4.60
N ARG A 52 -39.81 8.66 4.64
CA ARG A 52 -38.87 8.36 5.74
C ARG A 52 -39.42 8.98 7.03
N ARG A 53 -39.56 8.18 8.08
CA ARG A 53 -39.63 8.69 9.46
C ARG A 53 -38.19 8.95 9.90
N GLY A 54 -37.93 10.10 10.52
CA GLY A 54 -36.62 10.42 11.08
C GLY A 54 -36.18 9.30 12.03
N SER A 55 -35.02 8.73 11.77
CA SER A 55 -34.41 7.68 12.58
C SER A 55 -33.50 8.33 13.61
N VAL A 56 -33.38 7.73 14.80
CA VAL A 56 -32.45 8.19 15.85
C VAL A 56 -31.00 8.28 15.35
N ILE A 57 -30.65 7.56 14.27
CA ILE A 57 -29.32 7.63 13.66
C ILE A 57 -29.10 8.85 12.74
N ASP A 58 -30.15 9.57 12.34
CA ASP A 58 -30.04 10.68 11.39
C ASP A 58 -29.26 11.85 12.00
N GLU A 59 -29.36 12.04 13.33
CA GLU A 59 -28.56 13.00 14.10
C GLU A 59 -27.06 12.63 14.11
N TRP A 60 -26.75 11.33 14.09
CA TRP A 60 -25.38 10.79 14.15
C TRP A 60 -24.75 10.56 12.77
N LEU A 61 -25.52 10.75 11.70
CA LEU A 61 -25.11 10.48 10.33
C LEU A 61 -23.87 11.27 9.90
N PRO A 62 -23.75 12.59 10.19
CA PRO A 62 -22.58 13.37 9.80
C PRO A 62 -21.26 12.86 10.41
N MET A 63 -21.30 12.37 11.65
CA MET A 63 -20.12 11.80 12.31
C MET A 63 -19.71 10.46 11.71
N ILE A 64 -20.68 9.60 11.39
CA ILE A 64 -20.41 8.31 10.72
C ILE A 64 -19.80 8.55 9.34
N GLU A 65 -20.34 9.52 8.58
CA GLU A 65 -19.84 9.91 7.28
C GLU A 65 -18.42 10.50 7.35
N GLY A 66 -18.15 11.35 8.34
CA GLY A 66 -16.82 11.90 8.62
C GLY A 66 -15.78 10.82 8.92
N MET A 67 -16.07 9.91 9.85
CA MET A 67 -15.18 8.78 10.18
C MET A 67 -14.92 7.88 8.96
N LEU A 68 -15.94 7.64 8.13
CA LEU A 68 -15.79 6.84 6.90
C LEU A 68 -15.06 7.59 5.78
N ALA A 69 -15.04 8.92 5.78
CA ALA A 69 -14.25 9.73 4.86
C ALA A 69 -12.77 9.70 5.25
N GLU A 70 -12.45 9.88 6.54
CA GLU A 70 -11.09 9.75 7.09
C GLU A 70 -10.49 8.36 6.85
N ASP A 71 -11.32 7.31 6.95
CA ASP A 71 -10.93 5.94 6.61
C ASP A 71 -10.41 5.82 5.16
N ARG A 72 -10.88 6.64 4.23
CA ARG A 72 -10.47 6.53 2.82
C ARG A 72 -9.02 6.95 2.62
N GLU A 73 -8.55 7.91 3.40
CA GLU A 73 -7.20 8.48 3.35
C GLU A 73 -6.18 7.67 4.17
N THR A 74 -6.66 6.78 5.05
CA THR A 74 -5.82 5.90 5.86
C THR A 74 -5.56 4.55 5.19
N TRP A 75 -4.43 3.94 5.57
CA TRP A 75 -4.06 2.59 5.14
C TRP A 75 -5.20 1.62 5.44
N ARG A 76 -5.55 0.76 4.47
CA ARG A 76 -6.70 -0.17 4.54
C ARG A 76 -6.82 -0.98 5.85
N LYS A 77 -5.72 -1.20 6.57
CA LYS A 77 -5.69 -1.93 7.85
C LYS A 77 -6.00 -1.07 9.10
N GLN A 78 -6.03 0.26 8.97
CA GLN A 78 -6.33 1.20 10.05
C GLN A 78 -7.72 1.84 9.93
N ARG A 79 -8.53 1.39 8.96
CA ARG A 79 -9.89 1.88 8.77
C ARG A 79 -10.81 1.39 9.89
N HIS A 80 -11.72 2.23 10.31
CA HIS A 80 -12.71 1.91 11.31
C HIS A 80 -13.65 0.78 10.83
N THR A 81 -13.91 -0.16 11.75
CA THR A 81 -14.98 -1.14 11.61
C THR A 81 -16.29 -0.51 12.06
N ALA A 82 -17.44 -1.04 11.62
CA ALA A 82 -18.75 -0.55 12.08
C ALA A 82 -18.90 -0.67 13.62
N THR A 83 -18.28 -1.70 14.21
CA THR A 83 -18.17 -1.87 15.67
C THR A 83 -17.37 -0.73 16.30
N ARG A 84 -16.22 -0.36 15.72
CA ARG A 84 -15.42 0.74 16.25
C ARG A 84 -16.13 2.08 16.14
N ILE A 85 -16.84 2.33 15.04
CA ILE A 85 -17.67 3.54 14.87
C ILE A 85 -18.77 3.59 15.94
N HIS A 86 -19.40 2.46 16.25
CA HIS A 86 -20.43 2.38 17.31
C HIS A 86 -19.86 2.64 18.71
N GLU A 87 -18.72 2.03 19.05
CA GLU A 87 -18.01 2.27 20.31
C GLU A 87 -17.65 3.74 20.47
N ARG A 88 -17.07 4.36 19.43
CA ARG A 88 -16.71 5.79 19.47
C ARG A 88 -17.94 6.69 19.62
N LEU A 89 -19.03 6.42 18.90
CA LEU A 89 -20.28 7.17 19.07
C LEU A 89 -20.83 7.08 20.50
N ARG A 90 -20.73 5.92 21.15
CA ARG A 90 -21.17 5.75 22.54
C ARG A 90 -20.21 6.43 23.53
N ASP A 91 -18.91 6.19 23.38
CA ASP A 91 -17.89 6.52 24.39
C ASP A 91 -17.43 7.99 24.29
N GLU A 92 -17.34 8.53 23.08
CA GLU A 92 -16.89 9.92 22.84
C GLU A 92 -18.06 10.91 22.74
N TYR A 93 -19.24 10.45 22.30
CA TYR A 93 -20.38 11.33 21.98
C TYR A 93 -21.67 10.98 22.73
N GLY A 94 -21.68 9.97 23.60
CA GLY A 94 -22.83 9.60 24.43
C GLY A 94 -24.04 9.06 23.64
N ALA A 95 -23.84 8.58 22.41
CA ALA A 95 -24.95 8.25 21.52
C ALA A 95 -25.68 6.96 21.92
N GLY A 96 -26.99 7.04 22.13
CA GLY A 96 -27.89 5.92 22.48
C GLY A 96 -28.31 5.03 21.29
N VAL A 97 -27.44 4.80 20.31
CA VAL A 97 -27.77 4.07 19.07
C VAL A 97 -27.31 2.62 19.13
N SER A 98 -28.11 1.67 18.62
CA SER A 98 -27.72 0.26 18.59
C SER A 98 -26.64 -0.04 17.53
N LEU A 99 -25.74 -0.99 17.82
CA LEU A 99 -24.71 -1.47 16.89
C LEU A 99 -25.30 -1.92 15.54
N SER A 100 -26.48 -2.53 15.56
CA SER A 100 -27.19 -2.99 14.35
C SER A 100 -27.64 -1.84 13.45
N THR A 101 -27.97 -0.69 14.05
CA THR A 101 -28.36 0.54 13.34
C THR A 101 -27.14 1.16 12.69
N VAL A 102 -26.03 1.30 13.44
CA VAL A 102 -24.75 1.81 12.93
C VAL A 102 -24.21 0.93 11.80
N THR A 103 -24.23 -0.40 11.97
CA THR A 103 -23.75 -1.34 10.93
C THR A 103 -24.55 -1.23 9.64
N ARG A 104 -25.89 -1.12 9.71
CA ARG A 104 -26.75 -0.94 8.53
C ARG A 104 -26.48 0.39 7.83
N THR A 105 -26.29 1.46 8.60
CA THR A 105 -25.97 2.79 8.08
C THR A 105 -24.60 2.82 7.42
N VAL A 106 -23.56 2.28 8.05
CA VAL A 106 -22.21 2.16 7.48
C VAL A 106 -22.22 1.31 6.19
N ALA A 107 -22.95 0.20 6.18
CA ALA A 107 -23.08 -0.64 4.98
C ALA A 107 -23.85 0.08 3.86
N ARG A 108 -24.87 0.87 4.19
CA ARG A 108 -25.61 1.71 3.23
C ARG A 108 -24.69 2.77 2.63
N LEU A 109 -24.00 3.55 3.46
CA LEU A 109 -23.09 4.61 3.02
C LEU A 109 -21.92 4.07 2.19
N ARG A 110 -21.37 2.89 2.55
CA ARG A 110 -20.34 2.21 1.75
C ARG A 110 -20.86 1.72 0.40
N ARG A 111 -22.12 1.29 0.31
CA ARG A 111 -22.76 0.90 -0.96
C ARG A 111 -23.11 2.11 -1.82
N GLU A 112 -23.63 3.18 -1.22
CA GLU A 112 -23.92 4.45 -1.92
C GLU A 112 -22.63 5.00 -2.51
N ALA A 113 -21.53 5.06 -1.74
CA ALA A 113 -20.22 5.47 -2.22
C ALA A 113 -19.59 4.51 -3.26
N ALA A 114 -19.99 3.24 -3.29
CA ALA A 114 -19.56 2.28 -4.31
C ALA A 114 -20.39 2.42 -5.60
N ALA A 115 -21.69 2.70 -5.47
CA ALA A 115 -22.59 2.96 -6.59
C ALA A 115 -22.30 4.31 -7.26
N GLU A 116 -21.91 5.34 -6.50
CA GLU A 116 -21.41 6.63 -7.03
C GLU A 116 -20.11 6.47 -7.84
N ARG A 117 -19.29 5.44 -7.56
CA ARG A 117 -18.11 5.10 -8.37
C ARG A 117 -18.43 4.35 -9.67
N GLU A 118 -19.60 3.71 -9.74
CA GLU A 118 -20.07 2.99 -10.93
C GLU A 118 -21.05 3.84 -11.77
N ALA A 119 -21.62 4.90 -11.21
CA ALA A 119 -22.38 5.90 -11.94
C ALA A 119 -21.42 6.78 -12.76
N GLY A 120 -21.59 6.78 -14.08
CA GLY A 120 -20.71 7.47 -15.05
C GLY A 120 -20.40 8.93 -14.70
N PHE A 121 -19.20 9.36 -15.07
CA PHE A 121 -18.71 10.73 -14.90
C PHE A 121 -19.59 11.73 -15.66
N LEU A 122 -20.03 12.80 -14.98
CA LEU A 122 -20.65 13.96 -15.59
C LEU A 122 -19.58 14.68 -16.44
N ASP A 123 -19.95 15.14 -17.64
CA ASP A 123 -19.01 15.87 -18.50
C ASP A 123 -18.85 17.30 -17.97
N LEU A 124 -17.71 17.59 -17.34
CA LEU A 124 -17.40 18.94 -16.84
C LEU A 124 -16.78 19.75 -17.96
N SER A 125 -17.33 20.94 -18.19
CA SER A 125 -16.72 21.93 -19.08
C SER A 125 -15.61 22.65 -18.30
N TRP A 126 -14.36 22.45 -18.72
CA TRP A 126 -13.20 23.16 -18.19
C TRP A 126 -12.86 24.32 -19.12
N HIS A 127 -12.61 25.51 -18.57
CA HIS A 127 -12.22 26.68 -19.36
C HIS A 127 -10.70 26.74 -19.57
N PRO A 128 -10.21 27.41 -20.63
CA PRO A 128 -8.78 27.63 -20.82
C PRO A 128 -8.15 28.30 -19.60
N GLY A 129 -6.98 27.82 -19.17
CA GLY A 129 -6.25 28.37 -18.03
C GLY A 129 -6.69 27.84 -16.65
N GLU A 130 -7.78 27.07 -16.58
CA GLU A 130 -8.15 26.31 -15.37
C GLU A 130 -7.33 25.03 -15.28
N CYS A 131 -6.88 24.70 -14.06
CA CYS A 131 -6.03 23.54 -13.86
C CYS A 131 -6.37 22.77 -12.59
N GLN A 132 -5.91 21.52 -12.54
CA GLN A 132 -6.05 20.62 -11.40
C GLN A 132 -4.67 20.14 -10.95
N ALA A 133 -4.43 20.14 -9.64
CA ALA A 133 -3.13 19.81 -9.04
C ALA A 133 -3.19 18.55 -8.17
N ASP A 134 -2.21 17.66 -8.33
CA ASP A 134 -2.06 16.46 -7.49
C ASP A 134 -0.60 15.97 -7.40
N PHE A 135 -0.33 15.12 -6.41
CA PHE A 135 0.95 14.44 -6.21
C PHE A 135 0.88 12.96 -6.55
N GLY A 136 1.78 12.51 -7.43
CA GLY A 136 2.09 11.10 -7.60
C GLY A 136 3.36 10.68 -6.87
N GLN A 137 3.51 9.37 -6.65
CA GLN A 137 4.75 8.78 -6.13
C GLN A 137 5.55 8.11 -7.26
N VAL A 138 6.85 8.40 -7.30
CA VAL A 138 7.83 7.83 -8.25
C VAL A 138 9.10 7.43 -7.52
N ASP A 139 9.74 6.36 -8.00
CA ASP A 139 11.08 6.00 -7.56
C ASP A 139 12.08 6.58 -8.57
N VAL A 140 13.16 7.20 -8.08
CA VAL A 140 14.26 7.75 -8.88
C VAL A 140 15.61 7.34 -8.26
N ARG A 141 16.67 7.22 -9.06
CA ARG A 141 18.04 7.08 -8.53
C ARG A 141 18.56 8.47 -8.18
N TYR A 142 18.16 9.00 -7.03
CA TYR A 142 18.61 10.29 -6.54
C TYR A 142 20.02 10.17 -5.95
N ARG A 143 21.00 10.84 -6.55
CA ARG A 143 22.43 10.78 -6.18
C ARG A 143 22.96 9.35 -6.04
N GLY A 144 22.53 8.46 -6.93
CA GLY A 144 22.92 7.03 -6.93
C GLY A 144 22.02 6.13 -6.09
N VAL A 145 21.18 6.68 -5.20
CA VAL A 145 20.32 5.90 -4.29
C VAL A 145 18.89 5.86 -4.81
N VAL A 146 18.29 4.67 -4.87
CA VAL A 146 16.86 4.55 -5.19
C VAL A 146 16.04 5.19 -4.07
N THR A 147 15.45 6.34 -4.38
CA THR A 147 14.71 7.18 -3.46
C THR A 147 13.30 7.38 -3.98
N ARG A 148 12.32 7.19 -3.11
CA ARG A 148 10.92 7.50 -3.41
C ARG A 148 10.68 8.99 -3.26
N MET A 149 10.32 9.65 -4.34
CA MET A 149 10.00 11.08 -4.40
C MET A 149 8.55 11.30 -4.82
N ARG A 150 8.10 12.55 -4.71
CA ARG A 150 6.76 12.99 -5.12
C ARG A 150 6.88 13.76 -6.42
N HIS A 151 6.14 13.38 -7.45
CA HIS A 151 6.04 14.24 -8.64
C HIS A 151 4.71 14.98 -8.57
N PHE A 152 4.79 16.30 -8.50
CA PHE A 152 3.67 17.21 -8.56
C PHE A 152 3.25 17.35 -10.02
N VAL A 153 1.97 17.21 -10.33
CA VAL A 153 1.41 17.39 -11.68
C VAL A 153 0.40 18.52 -11.61
N LEU A 154 0.56 19.48 -12.51
CA LEU A 154 -0.42 20.55 -12.75
C LEU A 154 -1.07 20.27 -14.10
N ASP A 155 -2.27 19.72 -14.08
CA ASP A 155 -3.01 19.31 -15.27
C ASP A 155 -3.92 20.41 -15.77
N PHE A 156 -3.93 20.65 -17.08
CA PHE A 156 -4.87 21.50 -17.81
C PHE A 156 -5.87 20.59 -18.54
N PRO A 157 -7.09 20.38 -18.01
CA PRO A 157 -8.05 19.50 -18.65
C PRO A 157 -8.54 20.01 -20.01
N TYR A 158 -8.49 21.32 -20.25
CA TYR A 158 -8.91 21.95 -21.51
C TYR A 158 -8.05 21.53 -22.72
N SER A 159 -6.72 21.60 -22.58
CA SER A 159 -5.74 21.12 -23.58
C SER A 159 -5.34 19.67 -23.39
N ASN A 160 -5.67 19.09 -22.23
CA ASN A 160 -5.19 17.79 -21.83
C ASN A 160 -3.64 17.74 -21.79
N ILE A 161 -2.96 18.82 -21.35
CA ILE A 161 -1.50 18.89 -21.05
C ILE A 161 -1.22 19.10 -19.56
N GLY A 162 -0.20 18.41 -19.02
CA GLY A 162 0.04 18.37 -17.58
C GLY A 162 1.51 18.36 -17.23
N PRO A 163 2.16 19.54 -17.18
CA PRO A 163 3.53 19.65 -16.73
C PRO A 163 3.72 19.15 -15.30
N SER A 164 4.93 18.64 -15.02
CA SER A 164 5.26 18.04 -13.73
C SER A 164 6.56 18.58 -13.15
N GLN A 165 6.67 18.54 -11.82
CA GLN A 165 7.86 18.86 -11.03
C GLN A 165 8.14 17.75 -10.03
N LEU A 166 9.40 17.36 -9.85
CA LEU A 166 9.81 16.38 -8.86
C LEU A 166 10.16 17.06 -7.53
N MET A 167 9.63 16.54 -6.43
CA MET A 167 9.75 17.07 -5.07
C MET A 167 10.08 15.98 -4.06
N PRO A 168 10.83 16.29 -2.99
CA PRO A 168 11.16 15.31 -1.95
C PRO A 168 9.98 15.00 -1.00
N GLY A 169 8.94 15.84 -0.96
CA GLY A 169 7.78 15.67 -0.09
C GLY A 169 6.50 16.33 -0.65
N GLU A 170 5.44 16.31 0.16
CA GLU A 170 4.10 16.85 -0.15
C GLU A 170 3.65 17.92 0.86
N ASN A 171 4.60 18.60 1.51
CA ASN A 171 4.31 19.70 2.45
C ASN A 171 4.13 21.04 1.71
N ALA A 172 3.72 22.08 2.43
CA ALA A 172 3.45 23.40 1.86
C ALA A 172 4.65 23.98 1.12
N GLU A 173 5.85 23.80 1.65
CA GLU A 173 7.08 24.25 1.02
C GLU A 173 7.29 23.55 -0.33
N CYS A 174 7.08 22.24 -0.42
CA CYS A 174 7.16 21.50 -1.67
C CYS A 174 6.07 21.90 -2.67
N THR A 175 4.81 22.08 -2.22
CA THR A 175 3.71 22.46 -3.11
C THR A 175 3.90 23.86 -3.67
N CYS A 176 4.17 24.86 -2.83
CA CYS A 176 4.42 26.23 -3.26
C CYS A 176 5.66 26.32 -4.16
N GLN A 177 6.72 25.57 -3.86
CA GLN A 177 7.91 25.53 -4.72
C GLN A 177 7.60 24.93 -6.09
N ALA A 178 6.79 23.86 -6.15
CA ALA A 178 6.44 23.20 -7.41
C ALA A 178 5.59 24.14 -8.28
N LEU A 179 4.60 24.79 -7.68
CA LEU A 179 3.79 25.80 -8.34
C LEU A 179 4.63 26.98 -8.83
N ARG A 180 5.53 27.50 -7.99
CA ARG A 180 6.43 28.60 -8.38
C ARG A 180 7.22 28.26 -9.64
N ASN A 181 7.88 27.10 -9.63
CA ASN A 181 8.68 26.64 -10.76
C ASN A 181 7.83 26.45 -12.02
N LEU A 182 6.59 25.96 -11.87
CA LEU A 182 5.67 25.78 -12.99
C LEU A 182 5.13 27.10 -13.53
N PHE A 183 4.79 28.06 -12.68
CA PHE A 183 4.33 29.39 -13.09
C PHE A 183 5.43 30.14 -13.85
N GLU A 184 6.67 30.07 -13.35
CA GLU A 184 7.85 30.61 -14.03
C GLU A 184 8.05 29.95 -15.41
N TRP A 185 7.89 28.62 -15.51
CA TRP A 185 8.00 27.90 -16.79
C TRP A 185 6.85 28.20 -17.76
N LEU A 186 5.62 28.32 -17.25
CA LEU A 186 4.43 28.67 -18.03
C LEU A 186 4.51 30.12 -18.55
N GLY A 187 5.18 31.00 -17.81
CA GLY A 187 5.20 32.45 -18.06
C GLY A 187 3.95 33.17 -17.53
N GLY A 188 3.17 32.52 -16.67
CA GLY A 188 1.89 33.02 -16.18
C GLY A 188 1.35 32.16 -15.02
N VAL A 189 0.29 32.65 -14.38
CA VAL A 189 -0.38 32.00 -13.26
C VAL A 189 -1.77 31.53 -13.72
N PRO A 190 -2.15 30.26 -13.48
CA PRO A 190 -3.51 29.80 -13.73
C PRO A 190 -4.53 30.63 -12.95
N GLU A 191 -5.67 30.92 -13.58
CA GLU A 191 -6.74 31.69 -12.92
C GLU A 191 -7.32 30.91 -11.74
N ARG A 192 -7.52 29.61 -11.92
CA ARG A 192 -8.08 28.71 -10.91
C ARG A 192 -7.35 27.38 -10.85
N ILE A 193 -7.04 26.95 -9.62
CA ILE A 193 -6.39 25.67 -9.32
C ILE A 193 -7.29 24.81 -8.43
N VAL A 194 -7.69 23.66 -8.96
CA VAL A 194 -8.49 22.68 -8.22
C VAL A 194 -7.58 21.64 -7.56
N TYR A 195 -7.72 21.47 -6.25
CA TYR A 195 -6.95 20.50 -5.45
C TYR A 195 -7.85 19.35 -5.01
N ASP A 196 -7.36 18.12 -5.18
CA ASP A 196 -8.11 16.92 -4.78
C ASP A 196 -8.01 16.62 -3.27
N ASN A 197 -6.92 17.05 -2.62
CA ASN A 197 -6.74 16.98 -1.17
C ASN A 197 -6.10 18.27 -0.65
N ALA A 198 -6.36 18.60 0.63
CA ALA A 198 -5.69 19.67 1.35
C ALA A 198 -4.22 19.35 1.68
N ALA A 199 -3.76 18.10 1.52
CA ALA A 199 -2.39 17.71 1.81
C ALA A 199 -1.37 18.63 1.11
N GLY A 200 -0.52 19.27 1.89
CA GLY A 200 0.46 20.26 1.42
C GLY A 200 -0.04 21.70 1.46
N VAL A 201 -1.27 21.99 1.06
CA VAL A 201 -1.80 23.38 1.03
C VAL A 201 -2.50 23.80 2.33
N GLY A 202 -2.97 22.83 3.13
CA GLY A 202 -3.62 23.08 4.41
C GLY A 202 -3.76 21.83 5.28
N ARG A 203 -4.41 21.98 6.43
CA ARG A 203 -4.89 20.86 7.25
C ARG A 203 -6.41 20.94 7.32
N LYS A 204 -7.07 19.82 7.06
CA LYS A 204 -8.51 19.70 7.25
C LYS A 204 -8.84 19.81 8.75
N TRP A 205 -9.73 20.72 9.10
CA TRP A 205 -10.23 20.93 10.46
C TRP A 205 -11.76 20.95 10.41
N PHE A 206 -12.38 19.79 10.66
CA PHE A 206 -13.81 19.57 10.42
C PHE A 206 -14.20 19.85 8.96
N ASP A 207 -15.22 20.70 8.74
CA ASP A 207 -15.72 21.13 7.42
C ASP A 207 -14.93 22.30 6.82
N ARG A 208 -13.89 22.78 7.51
CA ARG A 208 -13.06 23.91 7.06
C ARG A 208 -11.63 23.47 6.84
N ILE A 209 -11.10 23.76 5.65
CA ILE A 209 -9.68 23.54 5.38
C ILE A 209 -8.92 24.75 5.90
N ARG A 210 -8.11 24.55 6.94
CA ARG A 210 -7.21 25.59 7.43
C ARG A 210 -5.95 25.56 6.57
N LEU A 211 -5.88 26.49 5.62
CA LEU A 211 -4.70 26.67 4.80
C LEU A 211 -3.47 26.99 5.67
N THR A 212 -2.30 26.57 5.20
CA THR A 212 -1.04 26.99 5.81
C THR A 212 -0.81 28.48 5.54
N ARG A 213 -0.18 29.18 6.49
CA ARG A 213 0.16 30.61 6.32
C ARG A 213 1.01 30.84 5.06
N LEU A 214 1.92 29.90 4.78
CA LEU A 214 2.76 29.94 3.57
C LEU A 214 1.90 29.90 2.31
N PHE A 215 0.96 28.93 2.22
CA PHE A 215 0.11 28.81 1.04
C PHE A 215 -0.85 30.00 0.89
N GLN A 216 -1.39 30.54 1.98
CA GLN A 216 -2.22 31.77 1.93
C GLN A 216 -1.43 32.96 1.40
N ALA A 217 -0.20 33.17 1.90
CA ALA A 217 0.67 34.23 1.42
C ALA A 217 1.06 34.03 -0.05
N PHE A 218 1.34 32.79 -0.45
CA PHE A 218 1.63 32.42 -1.83
C PHE A 218 0.43 32.71 -2.74
N GLN A 219 -0.76 32.28 -2.36
CA GLN A 219 -1.99 32.52 -3.11
C GLN A 219 -2.29 34.01 -3.25
N ALA A 220 -2.16 34.78 -2.18
CA ALA A 220 -2.35 36.23 -2.23
C ALA A 220 -1.31 36.94 -3.11
N HIS A 221 -0.06 36.43 -3.15
CA HIS A 221 1.00 37.00 -3.97
C HIS A 221 0.81 36.76 -5.47
N TYR A 222 0.29 35.59 -5.86
CA TYR A 222 0.07 35.22 -7.25
C TYR A 222 -1.37 35.47 -7.76
N GLY A 223 -2.32 35.70 -6.84
CA GLY A 223 -3.68 36.12 -7.17
C GLY A 223 -4.61 35.06 -7.77
N PHE A 224 -4.25 33.78 -7.74
CA PHE A 224 -5.07 32.71 -8.29
C PHE A 224 -6.19 32.27 -7.34
N GLU A 225 -7.31 31.81 -7.88
CA GLU A 225 -8.37 31.15 -7.13
C GLU A 225 -8.05 29.67 -6.88
N TYR A 226 -8.55 29.12 -5.78
CA TYR A 226 -8.42 27.70 -5.51
C TYR A 226 -9.74 27.10 -5.07
N THR A 227 -9.95 25.84 -5.41
CA THR A 227 -11.09 25.05 -4.95
C THR A 227 -10.61 23.69 -4.50
N PHE A 228 -11.21 23.16 -3.43
CA PHE A 228 -11.02 21.77 -3.04
C PHE A 228 -12.20 20.95 -3.54
N CYS A 229 -11.93 19.85 -4.24
CA CYS A 229 -13.00 18.95 -4.66
C CYS A 229 -13.77 18.43 -3.44
N ASN A 230 -15.10 18.50 -3.49
CA ASN A 230 -15.93 17.94 -2.43
C ASN A 230 -15.84 16.39 -2.50
N PRO A 231 -15.61 15.66 -1.39
CA PRO A 231 -15.46 14.19 -1.41
C PRO A 231 -16.67 13.42 -1.97
N TYR A 232 -17.80 14.12 -2.17
CA TYR A 232 -19.07 13.63 -2.67
C TYR A 232 -19.27 13.83 -4.18
N SER A 233 -18.34 14.51 -4.88
CA SER A 233 -18.41 14.74 -6.32
C SER A 233 -17.44 13.81 -7.06
N GLY A 234 -17.73 12.50 -7.06
CA GLY A 234 -16.94 11.49 -7.78
C GLY A 234 -16.84 11.70 -9.29
N HIS A 235 -17.60 12.65 -9.84
CA HIS A 235 -17.67 12.98 -11.25
C HIS A 235 -16.53 13.88 -11.76
N GLU A 236 -15.77 14.55 -10.88
CA GLU A 236 -14.70 15.51 -11.28
C GLU A 236 -13.28 14.92 -11.26
N LYS A 237 -13.13 13.67 -10.82
CA LYS A 237 -11.86 13.17 -10.27
C LYS A 237 -11.01 12.30 -11.22
N GLY A 238 -11.40 12.17 -12.49
CA GLY A 238 -10.81 11.19 -13.40
C GLY A 238 -9.53 11.61 -14.15
N GLY A 239 -9.40 12.90 -14.51
CA GLY A 239 -8.36 13.37 -15.44
C GLY A 239 -6.95 13.30 -14.86
N VAL A 240 -6.76 13.92 -13.69
CA VAL A 240 -5.45 14.02 -13.06
C VAL A 240 -4.90 12.68 -12.58
N GLU A 241 -5.72 11.80 -12.00
CA GLU A 241 -5.24 10.48 -11.55
C GLU A 241 -4.71 9.64 -12.74
N ALA A 242 -5.42 9.65 -13.87
CA ALA A 242 -5.00 8.97 -15.08
C ALA A 242 -3.67 9.54 -15.60
N ARG A 243 -3.50 10.86 -15.50
CA ARG A 243 -2.33 11.60 -15.96
C ARG A 243 -1.11 11.42 -15.08
N VAL A 244 -1.27 11.50 -13.77
CA VAL A 244 -0.25 11.13 -12.79
C VAL A 244 0.27 9.73 -13.12
N GLY A 245 -0.63 8.80 -13.41
CA GLY A 245 -0.29 7.46 -13.89
C GLY A 245 0.44 7.43 -15.24
N ALA A 246 0.05 8.26 -16.21
CA ALA A 246 0.67 8.34 -17.53
C ALA A 246 2.09 8.92 -17.49
N VAL A 247 2.28 10.06 -16.82
CA VAL A 247 3.58 10.72 -16.59
C VAL A 247 4.54 9.75 -15.92
N ARG A 248 4.10 9.07 -14.85
CA ARG A 248 4.89 8.04 -14.17
C ARG A 248 5.37 6.94 -15.12
N ARG A 249 4.46 6.37 -15.92
CA ARG A 249 4.79 5.24 -16.82
C ARG A 249 5.69 5.63 -17.98
N ARG A 250 5.63 6.88 -18.45
CA ARG A 250 6.38 7.32 -19.65
C ARG A 250 7.71 8.00 -19.33
N LEU A 251 7.79 8.80 -18.25
CA LEU A 251 8.98 9.59 -17.93
C LEU A 251 9.82 9.01 -16.78
N PHE A 252 9.24 8.16 -15.94
CA PHE A 252 9.90 7.59 -14.77
C PHE A 252 10.12 6.07 -14.88
N VAL A 253 9.84 5.50 -16.05
CA VAL A 253 10.13 4.09 -16.37
C VAL A 253 10.90 4.05 -17.71
N PRO A 254 12.14 3.52 -17.72
CA PRO A 254 12.89 2.98 -16.58
C PRO A 254 13.25 4.05 -15.52
N VAL A 255 13.57 3.63 -14.30
CA VAL A 255 13.87 4.52 -13.16
C VAL A 255 15.02 5.48 -13.53
N PRO A 256 14.75 6.81 -13.59
CA PRO A 256 15.73 7.77 -14.07
C PRO A 256 16.80 8.08 -13.01
N GLY A 257 18.01 8.43 -13.46
CA GLY A 257 19.06 8.99 -12.62
C GLY A 257 18.86 10.48 -12.40
N VAL A 258 18.89 10.92 -11.13
CA VAL A 258 18.71 12.33 -10.75
C VAL A 258 19.87 12.73 -9.83
N TRP A 259 20.86 13.44 -10.36
CA TRP A 259 21.99 13.90 -9.53
C TRP A 259 21.74 15.26 -8.89
N ASN A 260 21.21 16.19 -9.70
CA ASN A 260 20.77 17.51 -9.29
C ASN A 260 19.28 17.64 -9.60
N LEU A 261 18.48 17.98 -8.58
CA LEU A 261 17.02 18.05 -8.70
C LEU A 261 16.60 19.26 -9.55
N ASP A 262 17.25 20.42 -9.38
CA ASP A 262 16.95 21.64 -10.14
C ASP A 262 17.18 21.42 -11.63
N SER A 263 18.33 20.86 -12.01
CA SER A 263 18.65 20.56 -13.42
C SER A 263 17.74 19.49 -14.04
N PHE A 264 17.19 18.59 -13.22
CA PHE A 264 16.19 17.62 -13.68
C PHE A 264 14.83 18.29 -13.89
N ASN A 265 14.41 19.11 -12.93
CA ASN A 265 13.14 19.83 -12.94
C ASN A 265 13.04 20.91 -14.01
N LEU A 266 14.15 21.54 -14.40
CA LEU A 266 14.18 22.49 -15.53
C LEU A 266 13.72 21.87 -16.86
N ARG A 267 13.99 20.57 -17.05
CA ARG A 267 13.69 19.84 -18.30
C ARG A 267 12.42 18.99 -18.22
N LEU A 268 11.89 18.77 -17.03
CA LEU A 268 10.76 17.86 -16.82
C LEU A 268 9.44 18.37 -17.45
N PRO A 269 9.06 19.65 -17.30
CA PRO A 269 7.86 20.19 -17.95
C PRO A 269 7.91 20.08 -19.48
N GLY A 270 9.05 20.42 -20.10
CA GLY A 270 9.23 20.28 -21.56
C GLY A 270 9.05 18.84 -22.04
N ARG A 271 9.62 17.86 -21.32
CA ARG A 271 9.40 16.44 -21.61
C ARG A 271 7.96 15.99 -21.40
N CYS A 272 7.20 16.64 -20.52
CA CYS A 272 5.76 16.37 -20.37
C CYS A 272 4.97 16.91 -21.58
N LEU A 273 5.38 18.06 -22.13
CA LEU A 273 4.77 18.66 -23.32
C LEU A 273 5.00 17.80 -24.57
N GLU A 274 6.21 17.26 -24.76
CA GLU A 274 6.54 16.31 -25.85
C GLU A 274 5.63 15.06 -25.85
N LEU A 275 5.12 14.65 -24.68
CA LEU A 275 4.17 13.53 -24.59
C LEU A 275 2.75 13.87 -25.06
N GLY A 276 2.44 15.16 -25.19
CA GLY A 276 1.17 15.73 -25.60
C GLY A 276 1.07 16.07 -27.08
N ASP A 277 2.06 15.74 -27.92
CA ASP A 277 2.01 16.01 -29.37
C ASP A 277 1.08 15.02 -30.11
N LYS A 278 -0.20 15.09 -29.80
CA LYS A 278 -1.30 14.27 -30.36
C LYS A 278 -2.56 15.11 -30.43
N ASP A 279 -3.46 14.73 -31.32
CA ASP A 279 -4.79 15.34 -31.38
C ASP A 279 -5.57 15.13 -30.07
N HIS A 280 -6.32 16.14 -29.68
CA HIS A 280 -7.17 16.11 -28.52
C HIS A 280 -8.37 15.19 -28.79
N TYR A 281 -8.48 14.13 -27.99
CA TYR A 281 -9.41 13.01 -28.19
C TYR A 281 -10.90 13.38 -28.37
N ARG A 282 -11.31 14.58 -27.94
CA ARG A 282 -12.67 15.13 -28.16
C ARG A 282 -12.76 16.26 -29.16
N LYS A 283 -11.71 17.05 -29.33
CA LYS A 283 -11.75 18.31 -30.09
C LYS A 283 -11.15 18.16 -31.49
N GLY A 284 -10.36 17.11 -31.73
CA GLY A 284 -9.72 16.85 -33.03
C GLY A 284 -8.61 17.84 -33.39
N GLU A 285 -8.29 18.78 -32.50
CA GLU A 285 -7.21 19.76 -32.64
C GLU A 285 -5.96 19.33 -31.88
N SER A 286 -4.80 19.84 -32.27
CA SER A 286 -3.56 19.52 -31.55
C SER A 286 -3.62 20.01 -30.09
N GLN A 287 -3.27 19.13 -29.14
CA GLN A 287 -3.21 19.50 -27.72
C GLN A 287 -2.25 20.67 -27.48
N THR A 288 -1.12 20.75 -28.21
CA THR A 288 -0.20 21.89 -28.12
C THR A 288 -0.84 23.21 -28.55
N GLY A 289 -1.68 23.19 -29.59
CA GLY A 289 -2.45 24.37 -30.00
C GLY A 289 -3.46 24.81 -28.94
N LEU A 290 -4.19 23.85 -28.35
CA LEU A 290 -5.11 24.13 -27.25
C LEU A 290 -4.39 24.62 -25.98
N PHE A 291 -3.15 24.17 -25.76
CA PHE A 291 -2.34 24.62 -24.62
C PHE A 291 -1.83 26.05 -24.81
N ASP A 292 -1.63 26.52 -26.05
CA ASP A 292 -1.36 27.93 -26.29
C ASP A 292 -2.57 28.81 -25.92
N GLU A 293 -3.80 28.30 -26.03
CA GLU A 293 -4.99 28.97 -25.52
C GLU A 293 -5.02 28.98 -23.99
N ASP A 294 -4.68 27.86 -23.33
CA ASP A 294 -4.50 27.82 -21.88
C ASP A 294 -3.49 28.88 -21.41
N ARG A 295 -2.35 29.00 -22.11
CA ARG A 295 -1.30 29.97 -21.77
C ARG A 295 -1.74 31.41 -21.94
N LYS A 296 -2.54 31.71 -22.97
CA LYS A 296 -3.11 33.05 -23.19
C LYS A 296 -4.12 33.46 -22.12
N ALA A 297 -4.78 32.48 -21.49
CA ALA A 297 -5.73 32.71 -20.41
C ALA A 297 -5.08 32.86 -19.01
N LEU A 298 -3.75 32.68 -18.89
CA LEU A 298 -3.06 32.83 -17.62
C LEU A 298 -2.97 34.29 -17.18
N LEU A 299 -3.06 34.50 -15.87
CA LEU A 299 -2.75 35.78 -15.24
C LEU A 299 -1.25 36.11 -15.37
N PRO A 300 -0.86 37.39 -15.45
CA PRO A 300 0.53 37.79 -15.54
C PRO A 300 1.31 37.44 -14.27
N LEU A 301 2.60 37.10 -14.42
CA LEU A 301 3.49 36.89 -13.27
C LEU A 301 3.71 38.19 -12.49
N PRO A 302 3.79 38.14 -11.16
CA PRO A 302 4.14 39.29 -10.34
C PRO A 302 5.59 39.72 -10.60
N ALA A 303 5.87 41.03 -10.49
CA ALA A 303 7.18 41.61 -10.78
C ALA A 303 8.33 41.06 -9.92
N LYS A 304 8.02 40.55 -8.71
CA LYS A 304 8.98 39.87 -7.83
C LYS A 304 8.53 38.43 -7.59
N PRO A 305 9.42 37.45 -7.70
CA PRO A 305 9.10 36.07 -7.36
C PRO A 305 8.85 35.94 -5.85
N PHE A 306 7.91 35.07 -5.47
CA PHE A 306 7.65 34.78 -4.06
C PHE A 306 8.75 33.90 -3.48
N ASP A 307 9.26 34.28 -2.31
CA ASP A 307 10.23 33.48 -1.59
C ASP A 307 9.55 32.37 -0.77
N VAL A 308 9.65 31.12 -1.24
CA VAL A 308 8.98 29.98 -0.62
C VAL A 308 9.77 29.48 0.59
N VAL A 309 9.53 30.13 1.74
CA VAL A 309 10.19 29.80 3.01
C VAL A 309 9.22 29.88 4.18
N THR A 310 9.32 28.91 5.09
CA THR A 310 8.67 28.98 6.41
C THR A 310 9.71 29.29 7.48
N TRP A 311 9.62 30.48 8.06
CA TRP A 311 10.48 30.89 9.17
C TRP A 311 9.92 30.39 10.50
N THR A 312 10.77 29.78 11.32
CA THR A 312 10.46 29.36 12.69
C THR A 312 11.63 29.63 13.61
N ARG A 313 11.36 29.88 14.89
CA ARG A 313 12.40 29.98 15.92
C ARG A 313 12.56 28.63 16.61
N MET A 314 13.81 28.22 16.82
CA MET A 314 14.14 26.94 17.44
C MET A 314 15.36 27.10 18.35
N LYS A 315 15.34 26.45 19.51
CA LYS A 315 16.49 26.41 20.41
C LYS A 315 17.45 25.30 20.00
N ALA A 316 18.73 25.62 19.84
CA ALA A 316 19.76 24.62 19.61
C ALA A 316 19.98 23.76 20.86
N ASP A 317 20.21 22.46 20.66
CA ASP A 317 20.53 21.55 21.75
C ASP A 317 21.90 21.87 22.39
N LYS A 318 22.29 21.09 23.41
CA LYS A 318 23.58 21.26 24.11
C LYS A 318 24.82 21.04 23.23
N TYR A 319 24.64 20.56 22.00
CA TYR A 319 25.68 20.34 21.01
C TYR A 319 25.60 21.31 19.84
N GLY A 320 24.65 22.27 19.88
CA GLY A 320 24.47 23.25 18.81
C GLY A 320 23.68 22.72 17.61
N ASN A 321 22.83 21.71 17.79
CA ASN A 321 22.00 21.19 16.70
C ASN A 321 20.53 21.59 16.84
N ILE A 322 19.89 21.80 15.69
CA ILE A 322 18.47 22.09 15.53
C ILE A 322 17.76 20.84 15.04
N THR A 323 16.66 20.45 15.70
CA THR A 323 15.87 19.29 15.29
C THR A 323 14.58 19.73 14.60
N VAL A 324 14.48 19.51 13.30
CA VAL A 324 13.28 19.77 12.49
C VAL A 324 12.41 18.52 12.45
N GLN A 325 11.08 18.71 12.55
CA GLN A 325 10.08 17.63 12.52
C GLN A 325 10.34 16.50 13.55
N GLY A 326 11.01 16.83 14.65
CA GLY A 326 11.31 15.92 15.76
C GLY A 326 12.32 14.81 15.45
N ARG A 327 12.94 14.80 14.25
CA ARG A 327 13.77 13.67 13.80
C ARG A 327 14.98 14.03 12.94
N HIS A 328 14.94 15.16 12.23
CA HIS A 328 16.03 15.56 11.34
C HIS A 328 16.88 16.61 12.04
N ARG A 329 18.12 16.26 12.37
CA ARG A 329 19.07 17.10 13.10
C ARG A 329 19.94 17.88 12.14
N TYR A 330 20.09 19.18 12.38
CA TYR A 330 20.89 20.10 11.58
C TYR A 330 21.89 20.83 12.47
N ALA A 331 23.18 20.71 12.20
CA ALA A 331 24.24 21.32 13.00
C ALA A 331 24.34 22.82 12.71
N ALA A 332 24.09 23.66 13.71
CA ALA A 332 24.38 25.09 13.65
C ALA A 332 25.84 25.37 14.06
N GLY A 333 26.37 24.61 15.02
CA GLY A 333 27.73 24.76 15.55
C GLY A 333 27.73 24.75 17.08
N PRO A 334 28.73 24.14 17.76
CA PRO A 334 28.81 24.10 19.22
C PRO A 334 28.74 25.49 19.90
N GLU A 335 29.23 26.52 19.24
CA GLU A 335 29.16 27.93 19.65
C GLU A 335 27.72 28.44 19.82
N HIS A 336 26.76 27.81 19.16
CA HIS A 336 25.34 28.14 19.23
C HIS A 336 24.58 27.24 20.21
N ALA A 337 25.26 26.38 20.97
CA ALA A 337 24.61 25.48 21.93
C ALA A 337 23.74 26.26 22.93
N GLY A 338 22.49 25.82 23.09
CA GLY A 338 21.53 26.46 23.99
C GLY A 338 21.00 27.82 23.55
N HIS A 339 21.43 28.37 22.41
CA HIS A 339 20.93 29.64 21.87
C HIS A 339 19.66 29.45 21.04
N GLU A 340 18.84 30.50 20.96
CA GLU A 340 17.69 30.55 20.05
C GLU A 340 18.18 30.93 18.64
N MET A 341 17.74 30.17 17.64
CA MET A 341 18.13 30.33 16.23
C MET A 341 16.88 30.56 15.38
N ILE A 342 17.02 31.33 14.30
CA ILE A 342 15.98 31.51 13.29
C ILE A 342 16.22 30.49 12.18
N VAL A 343 15.22 29.67 11.87
CA VAL A 343 15.32 28.56 10.93
C VAL A 343 14.36 28.79 9.77
N GLY A 344 14.91 28.92 8.57
CA GLY A 344 14.21 29.01 7.30
C GLY A 344 14.03 27.63 6.67
N LEU A 345 12.80 27.15 6.58
CA LEU A 345 12.47 25.88 5.95
C LEU A 345 12.03 26.09 4.51
N ARG A 346 12.83 25.61 3.55
CA ARG A 346 12.55 25.61 2.11
C ARG A 346 12.35 24.19 1.62
N ALA A 347 11.87 23.98 0.39
CA ALA A 347 11.61 22.63 -0.10
C ALA A 347 12.88 21.75 -0.17
N LEU A 348 14.04 22.33 -0.48
CA LEU A 348 15.28 21.57 -0.71
C LEU A 348 16.39 21.84 0.30
N GLU A 349 16.21 22.86 1.14
CA GLU A 349 17.24 23.30 2.08
C GLU A 349 16.64 23.83 3.39
N VAL A 350 17.48 23.84 4.42
CA VAL A 350 17.22 24.42 5.74
C VAL A 350 18.29 25.46 5.99
N GLU A 351 17.87 26.71 6.10
CA GLU A 351 18.74 27.85 6.42
C GLU A 351 18.67 28.14 7.92
N ILE A 352 19.81 28.34 8.56
CA ILE A 352 19.92 28.68 9.98
C ILE A 352 20.58 30.05 10.08
N LEU A 353 19.91 30.96 10.77
CA LEU A 353 20.37 32.30 11.11
C LEU A 353 20.50 32.41 12.64
N ASP A 354 21.36 33.32 13.09
CA ASP A 354 21.40 33.74 14.49
C ASP A 354 20.17 34.57 14.89
N ALA A 355 20.12 35.01 16.14
CA ALA A 355 19.00 35.78 16.68
C ALA A 355 18.86 37.16 16.01
N GLU A 356 19.97 37.70 15.50
CA GLU A 356 20.07 38.97 14.79
C GLU A 356 19.71 38.85 13.30
N GLY A 357 19.47 37.63 12.80
CA GLY A 357 19.09 37.35 11.42
C GLY A 357 20.28 37.25 10.45
N LYS A 358 21.51 37.17 10.95
CA LYS A 358 22.69 36.88 10.13
C LYS A 358 22.80 35.38 9.90
N ARG A 359 23.07 35.02 8.64
CA ARG A 359 23.17 33.63 8.21
C ARG A 359 24.37 32.93 8.81
N VAL A 360 24.10 31.81 9.49
CA VAL A 360 25.09 30.92 10.08
C VAL A 360 25.46 29.83 9.08
N VAL A 361 24.46 29.02 8.65
CA VAL A 361 24.70 27.86 7.78
C VAL A 361 23.43 27.47 7.01
N THR A 362 23.61 26.87 5.84
CA THR A 362 22.53 26.26 5.06
C THR A 362 22.82 24.79 4.80
N HIS A 363 21.85 23.92 5.05
CA HIS A 363 21.94 22.47 4.88
C HIS A 363 20.94 21.97 3.85
N PRO A 364 21.25 20.91 3.06
CA PRO A 364 20.24 20.20 2.27
C PRO A 364 19.13 19.63 3.18
N ARG A 365 17.87 19.85 2.82
CA ARG A 365 16.73 19.39 3.61
C ARG A 365 16.54 17.89 3.48
N SER A 366 16.53 17.22 4.62
CA SER A 366 16.20 15.80 4.74
C SER A 366 14.70 15.58 4.83
N TYR A 367 14.24 14.47 4.25
CA TYR A 367 12.86 14.00 4.27
C TYR A 367 12.80 12.50 4.60
N GLY A 368 11.71 12.07 5.22
CA GLY A 368 11.39 10.65 5.45
C GLY A 368 11.13 10.29 6.92
N ASP A 369 10.95 8.99 7.17
CA ASP A 369 10.63 8.47 8.51
C ASP A 369 11.85 8.08 9.35
N LYS A 370 13.02 8.03 8.72
CA LYS A 370 14.27 7.75 9.42
C LYS A 370 14.88 9.04 9.96
N PRO A 371 15.37 9.06 11.20
CA PRO A 371 16.16 10.17 11.70
C PRO A 371 17.38 10.39 10.81
N THR A 372 17.69 11.65 10.54
CA THR A 372 18.91 12.06 9.85
C THR A 372 19.64 13.07 10.71
N ASP A 373 20.96 13.13 10.56
CA ASP A 373 21.79 14.09 11.25
C ASP A 373 22.72 14.71 10.21
N SER A 374 22.67 16.03 10.03
CA SER A 374 23.62 16.76 9.18
C SER A 374 25.02 16.81 9.81
N GLY A 375 25.17 16.27 11.03
CA GLY A 375 26.44 15.89 11.65
C GLY A 375 26.94 14.50 11.28
N ASP A 376 26.20 13.71 10.48
CA ASP A 376 26.73 12.49 9.85
C ASP A 376 27.86 12.90 8.90
N PRO A 377 29.09 12.38 9.07
CA PRO A 377 30.22 12.66 8.18
C PRO A 377 29.82 12.57 6.69
N SER A 378 29.01 11.58 6.33
CA SER A 378 28.52 11.36 4.96
C SER A 378 27.87 12.60 4.33
N SER A 379 27.16 13.42 5.10
CA SER A 379 26.45 14.61 4.62
C SER A 379 27.37 15.74 4.17
N GLN A 380 28.64 15.74 4.61
CA GLN A 380 29.67 16.70 4.16
C GLN A 380 30.40 16.23 2.89
N LEU A 381 30.27 14.95 2.49
CA LEU A 381 30.97 14.41 1.32
C LEU A 381 30.63 15.16 0.03
N GLY A 382 29.34 15.48 -0.18
CA GLY A 382 28.90 16.25 -1.34
C GLY A 382 29.55 17.64 -1.40
N LEU A 383 29.62 18.33 -0.25
CA LEU A 383 30.22 19.66 -0.15
C LEU A 383 31.75 19.61 -0.33
N LEU A 384 32.41 18.55 0.17
CA LEU A 384 33.86 18.34 0.01
C LEU A 384 34.27 17.98 -1.41
N CYS A 385 33.38 17.38 -2.21
CA CYS A 385 33.60 17.18 -3.64
C CYS A 385 33.70 18.52 -4.39
N ASP A 386 32.94 19.53 -3.95
CA ASP A 386 32.93 20.85 -4.57
C ASP A 386 34.04 21.76 -3.98
N ARG A 387 34.39 21.56 -2.70
CA ARG A 387 35.40 22.36 -1.97
C ARG A 387 36.43 21.48 -1.23
N PRO A 388 37.36 20.82 -1.96
CA PRO A 388 38.33 19.87 -1.37
C PRO A 388 39.38 20.52 -0.47
N ALA A 389 39.57 21.84 -0.54
CA ALA A 389 40.44 22.59 0.36
C ALA A 389 39.96 22.56 1.83
N ALA A 390 38.65 22.35 2.06
CA ALA A 390 38.06 22.25 3.40
C ALA A 390 38.29 20.88 4.07
N TRP A 391 38.92 19.92 3.38
CA TRP A 391 39.16 18.56 3.85
C TRP A 391 39.82 18.48 5.23
N ARG A 392 40.89 19.25 5.44
CA ARG A 392 41.72 19.19 6.67
C ARG A 392 40.93 19.49 7.95
N ASN A 393 39.83 20.24 7.82
CA ASN A 393 38.99 20.67 8.94
C ASN A 393 37.59 20.02 8.89
N SER A 394 37.44 18.88 8.21
CA SER A 394 36.15 18.24 7.98
C SER A 394 35.86 17.11 8.98
N ARG A 395 34.57 16.94 9.32
CA ARG A 395 34.11 15.83 10.17
C ARG A 395 34.20 14.48 9.44
N VAL A 396 34.23 14.48 8.10
CA VAL A 396 34.55 13.32 7.26
C VAL A 396 35.93 12.79 7.57
N ARG A 397 36.93 13.68 7.63
CA ARG A 397 38.29 13.31 7.97
C ARG A 397 38.38 12.73 9.38
N ASP A 398 37.75 13.37 10.36
CA ASP A 398 37.76 12.92 11.76
C ASP A 398 37.12 11.55 11.95
N ALA A 399 36.09 11.23 11.16
CA ALA A 399 35.39 9.96 11.22
C ALA A 399 36.01 8.84 10.36
N MET A 400 37.09 9.11 9.61
CA MET A 400 37.80 8.09 8.83
C MET A 400 38.77 7.25 9.68
N PRO A 401 38.97 5.96 9.36
CA PRO A 401 40.08 5.16 9.89
C PRO A 401 41.43 5.75 9.51
N ASP A 402 42.40 5.66 10.42
CA ASP A 402 43.73 6.28 10.26
C ASP A 402 44.43 5.94 8.94
N PRO A 403 44.46 4.67 8.44
CA PRO A 403 45.13 4.34 7.18
C PRO A 403 44.56 5.06 5.96
N LEU A 404 43.23 5.21 5.90
CA LEU A 404 42.55 5.88 4.79
C LEU A 404 42.67 7.40 4.93
N ARG A 405 42.59 7.93 6.16
CA ARG A 405 42.76 9.35 6.46
C ARG A 405 44.14 9.85 6.04
N GLU A 406 45.19 9.14 6.43
CA GLU A 406 46.59 9.46 6.10
C GLU A 406 46.83 9.41 4.59
N TRP A 407 46.25 8.43 3.90
CA TRP A 407 46.36 8.34 2.45
C TRP A 407 45.73 9.55 1.74
N ILE A 408 44.51 9.96 2.11
CA ILE A 408 43.83 11.13 1.52
C ILE A 408 44.53 12.45 1.86
N ASP A 409 45.09 12.56 3.07
CA ASP A 409 45.87 13.73 3.51
C ASP A 409 47.12 13.96 2.66
N ALA A 410 47.71 12.88 2.12
CA ALA A 410 48.91 12.91 1.28
C ALA A 410 48.63 13.22 -0.20
N GLN A 411 47.37 13.22 -0.64
CA GLN A 411 47.01 13.47 -2.05
C GLN A 411 46.94 14.95 -2.39
N ASP A 412 47.14 15.26 -3.68
CA ASP A 412 46.89 16.58 -4.26
C ASP A 412 45.38 16.89 -4.37
N GLU A 413 45.03 18.14 -4.69
CA GLU A 413 43.63 18.59 -4.68
C GLU A 413 42.76 17.81 -5.68
N ALA A 414 43.29 17.50 -6.86
CA ALA A 414 42.57 16.77 -7.90
C ALA A 414 42.25 15.33 -7.46
N THR A 415 43.26 14.58 -7.00
CA THR A 415 43.09 13.19 -6.56
C THR A 415 42.24 13.08 -5.31
N ARG A 416 42.35 14.07 -4.39
CA ARG A 416 41.49 14.16 -3.21
C ARG A 416 40.03 14.35 -3.59
N ARG A 417 39.74 15.24 -4.54
CA ARG A 417 38.38 15.47 -5.05
C ARG A 417 37.77 14.19 -5.63
N ASP A 418 38.53 13.45 -6.43
CA ASP A 418 38.05 12.21 -7.07
C ASP A 418 37.84 11.08 -6.04
N SER A 419 38.71 10.98 -5.04
CA SER A 419 38.56 10.02 -3.93
C SER A 419 37.31 10.30 -3.10
N LEU A 420 37.00 11.56 -2.84
CA LEU A 420 35.78 11.98 -2.14
C LEU A 420 34.51 11.68 -2.95
N ARG A 421 34.56 11.82 -4.28
CA ARG A 421 33.46 11.43 -5.17
C ARG A 421 33.24 9.93 -5.21
N ALA A 422 34.32 9.14 -5.23
CA ALA A 422 34.23 7.68 -5.14
C ALA A 422 33.61 7.23 -3.81
N LEU A 423 34.01 7.87 -2.71
CA LEU A 423 33.42 7.61 -1.39
C LEU A 423 31.96 8.03 -1.30
N LEU A 424 31.58 9.19 -1.85
CA LEU A 424 30.20 9.65 -1.94
C LEU A 424 29.32 8.67 -2.73
N HIS A 425 29.87 8.11 -3.81
CA HIS A 425 29.17 7.11 -4.60
C HIS A 425 28.98 5.79 -3.82
N ALA A 426 30.05 5.29 -3.19
CA ALA A 426 30.00 4.07 -2.38
C ALA A 426 29.09 4.21 -1.14
N ASP A 427 29.07 5.39 -0.51
CA ASP A 427 28.16 5.73 0.60
C ASP A 427 26.70 5.66 0.16
N GLY A 428 26.38 6.21 -1.02
CA GLY A 428 25.04 6.10 -1.60
C GLY A 428 24.59 4.65 -1.84
N GLU A 429 25.50 3.76 -2.24
CA GLU A 429 25.16 2.36 -2.55
C GLU A 429 25.10 1.45 -1.32
N SER A 430 25.98 1.65 -0.34
CA SER A 430 26.24 0.69 0.74
C SER A 430 26.13 1.28 2.15
N GLY A 431 26.00 2.60 2.28
CA GLY A 431 26.01 3.34 3.53
C GLY A 431 27.41 3.57 4.10
N TRP A 432 27.59 4.69 4.80
CA TRP A 432 28.87 5.26 5.26
C TRP A 432 29.87 4.24 5.82
N ARG A 433 29.43 3.38 6.74
CA ARG A 433 30.31 2.38 7.37
C ARG A 433 30.86 1.35 6.39
N ALA A 434 30.06 0.92 5.42
CA ALA A 434 30.49 -0.05 4.41
C ALA A 434 31.34 0.63 3.32
N ALA A 435 30.98 1.86 2.94
CA ALA A 435 31.71 2.66 1.97
C ALA A 435 33.14 2.97 2.42
N VAL A 436 33.29 3.40 3.68
CA VAL A 436 34.61 3.67 4.28
C VAL A 436 35.45 2.39 4.42
N ALA A 437 34.83 1.26 4.72
CA ALA A 437 35.52 -0.03 4.80
C ALA A 437 35.93 -0.60 3.43
N GLY A 438 35.20 -0.24 2.36
CA GLY A 438 35.45 -0.68 0.99
C GLY A 438 36.43 0.20 0.20
N MET A 439 36.82 1.37 0.73
CA MET A 439 37.82 2.22 0.08
C MET A 439 39.20 1.55 0.12
N PRO A 440 39.97 1.59 -0.98
CA PRO A 440 41.28 0.95 -1.07
C PRO A 440 42.29 1.70 -0.20
N GLY A 441 42.45 1.26 1.05
CA GLY A 441 43.42 1.80 2.01
C GLY A 441 44.72 0.99 2.13
N ASP A 442 44.98 0.00 1.26
CA ASP A 442 46.23 -0.80 1.30
C ASP A 442 47.22 -0.36 0.21
N PRO A 443 48.40 0.21 0.58
CA PRO A 443 49.45 0.58 -0.38
C PRO A 443 50.01 -0.58 -1.20
N ARG A 444 49.68 -1.84 -0.87
CA ARG A 444 50.19 -3.04 -1.57
C ARG A 444 49.49 -3.36 -2.89
N ILE A 445 48.40 -2.68 -3.25
CA ILE A 445 47.63 -2.97 -4.47
C ILE A 445 48.02 -2.05 -5.66
N HIS A 446 48.87 -1.04 -5.45
CA HIS A 446 49.36 -0.15 -6.52
C HIS A 446 50.71 -0.55 -7.13
N ARG A 447 50.84 -1.80 -7.59
CA ARG A 447 51.84 -2.18 -8.60
C ARG A 447 51.24 -3.11 -9.63
N ARG A 448 50.28 -2.61 -10.42
CA ARG A 448 49.91 -3.14 -11.73
C ARG A 448 49.00 -2.12 -12.40
N HIS A 449 49.62 -1.15 -13.08
CA HIS A 449 49.25 -0.68 -14.41
C HIS A 449 50.02 0.62 -14.71
N GLY A 450 51.08 0.48 -15.51
CA GLY A 450 51.70 1.54 -16.29
C GLY A 450 51.81 1.09 -17.76
N PRO A 451 51.84 2.00 -18.75
CA PRO A 451 51.35 1.73 -20.10
C PRO A 451 52.43 1.23 -21.09
N GLY A 452 52.03 0.24 -21.90
CA GLY A 452 52.39 -0.01 -23.32
C GLY A 452 53.86 -0.09 -23.78
N ARG A 453 54.25 -1.27 -24.32
CA ARG A 453 54.81 -1.48 -25.69
C ARG A 453 55.31 -2.92 -25.90
N GLY A 454 54.99 -3.48 -27.07
CA GLY A 454 55.96 -4.25 -27.88
C GLY A 454 56.07 -5.77 -27.72
N MET A 455 55.37 -6.47 -28.62
CA MET A 455 55.80 -7.64 -29.42
C MET A 455 56.44 -8.90 -28.78
N SER A 456 55.79 -10.03 -29.13
CA SER A 456 56.36 -11.31 -29.61
C SER A 456 57.02 -12.28 -28.61
N GLY A 457 56.69 -13.57 -28.78
CA GLY A 457 57.60 -14.66 -28.44
C GLY A 457 57.04 -15.77 -27.54
N ARG A 458 56.60 -16.85 -28.20
CA ARG A 458 56.53 -18.28 -27.81
C ARG A 458 57.04 -18.69 -26.41
N GLY A 459 56.30 -19.63 -25.78
CA GLY A 459 56.91 -20.72 -25.01
C GLY A 459 56.29 -21.04 -23.64
N THR A 460 55.44 -22.06 -23.58
CA THR A 460 55.35 -22.99 -22.42
C THR A 460 56.55 -23.96 -22.45
N PRO A 461 56.80 -24.81 -21.43
CA PRO A 461 56.70 -24.70 -19.96
C PRO A 461 57.98 -25.27 -19.25
N ARG A 462 58.07 -25.29 -17.90
CA ARG A 462 58.48 -26.45 -17.04
C ARG A 462 58.91 -26.09 -15.59
N LEU A 463 58.26 -26.79 -14.65
CA LEU A 463 58.76 -27.54 -13.47
C LEU A 463 60.14 -27.22 -12.86
N GLY A 464 60.18 -27.07 -11.53
CA GLY A 464 61.30 -27.55 -10.70
C GLY A 464 61.38 -26.97 -9.27
N PRO A 465 61.79 -27.74 -8.24
CA PRO A 465 61.35 -27.57 -6.83
C PRO A 465 62.47 -27.21 -5.82
N GLY A 466 62.10 -26.92 -4.57
CA GLY A 466 63.01 -26.99 -3.40
C GLY A 466 62.63 -26.02 -2.28
N THR A 467 61.96 -26.45 -1.21
CA THR A 467 62.47 -27.05 0.06
C THR A 467 63.12 -26.08 1.07
N ARG A 468 62.65 -26.23 2.33
CA ARG A 468 63.19 -25.76 3.63
C ARG A 468 63.04 -24.25 3.89
N GLY A 469 62.67 -23.78 5.07
CA GLY A 469 62.35 -24.41 6.35
C GLY A 469 62.30 -23.34 7.45
N LEU A 470 61.64 -23.69 8.56
CA LEU A 470 61.91 -23.26 9.93
C LEU A 470 61.53 -21.84 10.42
N ARG A 471 60.77 -21.91 11.53
CA ARG A 471 60.83 -21.12 12.77
C ARG A 471 59.88 -19.92 12.93
N ARG A 472 58.86 -20.19 13.76
CA ARG A 472 58.17 -19.25 14.66
C ARG A 472 59.15 -18.56 15.61
N PRO A 473 58.78 -17.38 16.13
CA PRO A 473 59.00 -17.07 17.54
C PRO A 473 57.67 -16.92 18.29
N ARG A 474 57.73 -17.34 19.56
CA ARG A 474 56.75 -17.11 20.63
C ARG A 474 56.78 -15.63 21.04
N GLY A 475 55.64 -15.11 21.50
CA GLY A 475 55.50 -13.73 21.99
C GLY A 475 55.99 -13.52 23.42
N PRO A 476 55.52 -12.47 24.10
CA PRO A 476 55.52 -12.41 25.55
C PRO A 476 54.12 -12.29 26.17
N GLU A 477 53.92 -13.06 27.24
CA GLU A 477 53.05 -12.84 28.40
C GLU A 477 53.18 -11.40 28.94
N ARG A 478 52.30 -10.74 29.69
CA ARG A 478 51.08 -11.00 30.49
C ARG A 478 50.62 -9.59 30.92
N ILE A 479 49.35 -9.41 31.31
CA ILE A 479 48.95 -8.75 32.57
C ILE A 479 47.46 -9.03 32.78
N ARG A 480 47.15 -9.53 33.97
CA ARG A 480 45.79 -9.83 34.45
C ARG A 480 45.20 -8.57 35.08
N HIS A 481 43.92 -8.30 34.80
CA HIS A 481 43.05 -7.67 35.80
C HIS A 481 41.74 -8.46 35.89
N ARG A 482 41.39 -8.79 37.13
CA ARG A 482 40.29 -9.65 37.57
C ARG A 482 39.26 -8.76 38.26
N LEU A 483 38.00 -8.77 37.85
CA LEU A 483 36.86 -8.43 38.72
C LEU A 483 35.60 -9.26 38.36
N HIS A 484 35.21 -10.11 39.31
CA HIS A 484 33.86 -10.58 39.73
C HIS A 484 32.87 -11.12 38.66
N GLN A 485 32.72 -12.43 38.52
CA GLN A 485 31.85 -13.37 39.27
C GLN A 485 30.33 -13.19 39.05
N GLY A 486 29.75 -14.15 38.33
CA GLY A 486 28.32 -14.46 38.33
C GLY A 486 28.08 -15.86 37.71
N GLY A 487 27.69 -16.82 38.54
CA GLY A 487 26.96 -18.04 38.16
C GLY A 487 27.74 -19.19 37.51
N ARG A 488 28.18 -20.18 38.31
CA ARG A 488 28.51 -21.53 37.83
C ARG A 488 27.21 -22.30 37.57
N VAL A 489 26.97 -22.70 36.32
CA VAL A 489 26.14 -23.87 35.99
C VAL A 489 27.05 -24.96 35.45
N ASN A 490 26.94 -26.12 36.08
CA ASN A 490 27.70 -27.33 35.84
C ASN A 490 27.28 -27.94 34.48
N GLN A 491 28.19 -28.11 33.52
CA GLN A 491 27.94 -28.93 32.33
C GLN A 491 29.08 -29.93 32.13
N LYS A 492 28.72 -31.20 32.38
CA LYS A 492 29.47 -32.39 31.98
C LYS A 492 29.58 -32.44 30.46
N ASN A 493 30.71 -32.95 29.99
CA ASN A 493 31.02 -33.28 28.59
C ASN A 493 29.85 -33.96 27.86
N GLY A 494 29.24 -33.25 26.91
CA GLY A 494 28.48 -33.82 25.81
C GLY A 494 29.11 -33.33 24.51
N ARG A 495 29.62 -34.23 23.67
CA ARG A 495 29.96 -33.89 22.28
C ARG A 495 28.66 -33.51 21.59
N THR A 496 28.49 -32.25 21.24
CA THR A 496 27.35 -31.79 20.43
C THR A 496 27.44 -32.47 19.06
N ASP A 497 26.44 -33.28 18.70
CA ASP A 497 26.35 -33.86 17.35
C ASP A 497 26.21 -32.73 16.32
N PRO A 498 27.14 -32.58 15.35
CA PRO A 498 27.08 -31.52 14.35
C PRO A 498 26.04 -31.76 13.24
N GLY A 499 25.35 -32.91 13.22
CA GLY A 499 24.33 -33.26 12.23
C GLY A 499 23.24 -32.18 12.03
N PRO A 500 22.54 -31.72 13.08
CA PRO A 500 21.50 -30.69 12.96
C PRO A 500 22.00 -29.34 12.43
N LEU A 501 23.22 -28.93 12.81
CA LEU A 501 23.85 -27.70 12.31
C LEU A 501 24.11 -27.81 10.81
N ARG A 502 24.62 -28.96 10.35
CA ARG A 502 24.89 -29.22 8.92
C ARG A 502 23.61 -29.14 8.08
N GLU A 503 22.52 -29.70 8.58
CA GLU A 503 21.22 -29.68 7.90
C GLU A 503 20.66 -28.25 7.79
N ARG A 504 20.66 -27.50 8.90
CA ARG A 504 20.21 -26.10 8.91
C ARG A 504 21.05 -25.20 8.01
N ALA A 505 22.38 -25.34 8.06
CA ALA A 505 23.29 -24.58 7.21
C ALA A 505 23.02 -24.84 5.71
N ARG A 506 22.80 -26.11 5.33
CA ARG A 506 22.45 -26.46 3.94
C ARG A 506 21.10 -25.91 3.51
N SER A 507 20.10 -25.91 4.38
CA SER A 507 18.79 -25.31 4.08
C SER A 507 18.86 -23.78 3.85
N LEU A 508 19.93 -23.15 4.33
CA LEU A 508 20.27 -21.74 4.09
C LEU A 508 21.27 -21.54 2.96
N PHE A 509 21.51 -22.57 2.13
CA PHE A 509 22.41 -22.57 0.98
C PHE A 509 23.90 -22.33 1.33
N ILE A 510 24.32 -22.66 2.56
CA ILE A 510 25.74 -22.60 2.95
C ILE A 510 26.47 -23.80 2.34
N SER A 511 27.64 -23.55 1.75
CA SER A 511 28.43 -24.57 1.07
C SER A 511 28.94 -25.66 2.03
N LYS A 512 29.05 -26.90 1.54
CA LYS A 512 29.61 -28.00 2.34
C LYS A 512 31.01 -27.68 2.86
N ALA A 513 31.88 -27.09 2.01
CA ALA A 513 33.24 -26.72 2.38
C ALA A 513 33.28 -25.73 3.54
N THR A 514 32.44 -24.70 3.52
CA THR A 514 32.33 -23.71 4.61
C THR A 514 31.86 -24.36 5.92
N ILE A 515 30.93 -25.32 5.85
CA ILE A 515 30.44 -26.04 7.02
C ILE A 515 31.54 -26.92 7.61
N ASP A 516 32.26 -27.66 6.76
CA ASP A 516 33.36 -28.54 7.16
C ASP A 516 34.50 -27.74 7.81
N GLU A 517 34.94 -26.65 7.17
CA GLU A 517 35.96 -25.74 7.72
C GLU A 517 35.53 -25.16 9.07
N THR A 518 34.28 -24.70 9.19
CA THR A 518 33.74 -24.16 10.45
C THR A 518 33.74 -25.20 11.57
N LEU A 519 33.41 -26.46 11.25
CA LEU A 519 33.42 -27.55 12.23
C LEU A 519 34.82 -27.96 12.67
N GLU A 520 35.84 -27.73 11.84
CA GLU A 520 37.24 -28.05 12.14
C GLU A 520 37.87 -27.07 13.13
N TRP A 521 37.61 -25.76 13.00
CA TRP A 521 38.25 -24.75 13.86
C TRP A 521 37.38 -24.25 15.02
N ALA A 522 36.05 -24.35 14.93
CA ALA A 522 35.16 -23.75 15.93
C ALA A 522 35.06 -24.59 17.20
N THR A 523 35.07 -23.90 18.35
CA THR A 523 34.81 -24.51 19.65
C THR A 523 33.33 -24.90 19.81
N PRO A 524 32.97 -25.83 20.72
CA PRO A 524 31.58 -26.21 20.94
C PRO A 524 30.64 -25.04 21.24
N ARG A 525 31.10 -24.04 22.02
CA ARG A 525 30.31 -22.83 22.30
C ARG A 525 30.09 -21.95 21.07
N GLN A 526 31.05 -21.92 20.14
CA GLN A 526 30.91 -21.20 18.87
C GLN A 526 29.95 -21.95 17.93
N LEU A 527 30.03 -23.28 17.88
CA LEU A 527 29.07 -24.10 17.14
C LEU A 527 27.64 -23.94 17.68
N ASP A 528 27.46 -23.91 19.00
CA ASP A 528 26.15 -23.64 19.61
C ASP A 528 25.63 -22.22 19.32
N ALA A 529 26.53 -21.24 19.21
CA ALA A 529 26.14 -19.87 18.83
C ALA A 529 25.73 -19.80 17.36
N ILE A 530 26.48 -20.46 16.47
CA ILE A 530 26.17 -20.56 15.04
C ILE A 530 24.87 -21.32 14.82
N ASP A 531 24.68 -22.47 15.48
CA ASP A 531 23.45 -23.26 15.36
C ASP A 531 22.22 -22.44 15.80
N ARG A 532 22.31 -21.70 16.92
CA ARG A 532 21.24 -20.80 17.37
C ARG A 532 20.95 -19.69 16.37
N MET A 533 21.99 -19.12 15.75
CA MET A 533 21.82 -18.11 14.70
C MET A 533 21.11 -18.68 13.47
N LEU A 534 21.55 -19.85 12.99
CA LEU A 534 20.94 -20.52 11.83
C LEU A 534 19.49 -20.93 12.12
N ALA A 535 19.21 -21.45 13.33
CA ALA A 535 17.86 -21.77 13.78
C ALA A 535 16.95 -20.54 13.82
N THR A 536 17.47 -19.42 14.34
CA THR A 536 16.73 -18.16 14.41
C THR A 536 16.43 -17.62 13.02
N GLU A 537 17.40 -17.66 12.11
CA GLU A 537 17.20 -17.22 10.72
C GLU A 537 16.15 -18.09 10.00
N LEU A 538 16.20 -19.42 10.17
CA LEU A 538 15.19 -20.32 9.61
C LEU A 538 13.79 -20.03 10.16
N ALA A 539 13.67 -19.86 11.49
CA ALA A 539 12.40 -19.49 12.12
C ALA A 539 11.86 -18.15 11.60
N ASN A 540 12.73 -17.14 11.41
CA ASN A 540 12.36 -15.84 10.85
C ASN A 540 11.89 -15.95 9.39
N ARG A 541 12.56 -16.76 8.58
CA ARG A 541 12.16 -17.03 7.18
C ARG A 541 10.82 -17.76 7.10
N GLU A 542 10.61 -18.78 7.94
CA GLU A 542 9.34 -19.51 8.02
C GLU A 542 8.20 -18.59 8.47
N ALA A 543 8.41 -17.78 9.51
CA ALA A 543 7.43 -16.80 9.97
C ALA A 543 7.09 -15.79 8.86
N SER A 544 8.11 -15.29 8.16
CA SER A 544 7.92 -14.37 7.02
C SER A 544 7.18 -15.02 5.86
N LYS A 545 7.48 -16.29 5.55
CA LYS A 545 6.78 -17.10 4.53
C LYS A 545 5.32 -17.28 4.92
N ARG A 546 5.03 -17.73 6.14
CA ARG A 546 3.66 -17.91 6.66
C ARG A 546 2.87 -16.60 6.62
N ALA A 547 3.45 -15.50 7.09
CA ALA A 547 2.82 -14.18 7.05
C ALA A 547 2.54 -13.69 5.62
N ARG A 548 3.40 -14.02 4.65
CA ARG A 548 3.16 -13.73 3.23
C ARG A 548 2.03 -14.58 2.66
N LEU A 549 2.05 -15.89 2.89
CA LEU A 549 1.00 -16.81 2.43
C LEU A 549 -0.37 -16.45 3.02
N MET A 550 -0.41 -16.09 4.30
CA MET A 550 -1.62 -15.62 4.99
C MET A 550 -2.23 -14.38 4.33
N ARG A 551 -1.39 -13.40 3.97
CA ARG A 551 -1.85 -12.22 3.22
C ARG A 551 -2.37 -12.55 1.82
N GLN A 552 -1.75 -13.52 1.15
CA GLN A 552 -2.14 -13.93 -0.21
C GLN A 552 -3.43 -14.75 -0.24
N ALA A 553 -3.73 -15.50 0.82
CA ALA A 553 -4.93 -16.33 0.91
C ALA A 553 -6.22 -15.51 0.88
N ARG A 554 -6.24 -14.29 1.43
CA ARG A 554 -7.41 -13.39 1.48
C ARG A 554 -8.64 -14.02 2.14
N PHE A 555 -8.46 -14.72 3.25
CA PHE A 555 -9.60 -15.18 4.06
C PHE A 555 -10.47 -14.01 4.53
N PRO A 556 -11.80 -14.14 4.55
CA PRO A 556 -12.70 -13.08 5.00
C PRO A 556 -12.55 -12.82 6.51
N VAL A 557 -12.48 -13.90 7.30
CA VAL A 557 -12.15 -13.87 8.73
C VAL A 557 -11.29 -15.12 9.01
N PRO A 558 -10.04 -14.97 9.46
CA PRO A 558 -9.22 -16.12 9.87
C PRO A 558 -9.91 -16.92 10.99
N LYS A 559 -9.95 -18.24 10.84
CA LYS A 559 -10.53 -19.17 11.81
C LYS A 559 -9.64 -20.40 11.91
N SER A 560 -9.32 -20.84 13.12
CA SER A 560 -8.62 -22.10 13.36
C SER A 560 -9.61 -23.24 13.57
N LEU A 561 -9.09 -24.46 13.70
CA LEU A 561 -9.87 -25.63 14.13
C LEU A 561 -10.09 -25.68 15.65
N ASP A 562 -9.49 -24.77 16.42
CA ASP A 562 -9.62 -24.76 17.88
C ASP A 562 -11.08 -24.55 18.28
N GLY A 563 -11.61 -25.48 19.09
CA GLY A 563 -13.01 -25.47 19.50
C GLY A 563 -14.01 -25.75 18.36
N TYR A 564 -13.55 -26.21 17.19
CA TYR A 564 -14.46 -26.62 16.12
C TYR A 564 -15.07 -27.98 16.44
N ASP A 565 -16.39 -28.00 16.65
CA ASP A 565 -17.13 -29.22 16.89
C ASP A 565 -17.38 -29.99 15.56
N PHE A 566 -16.94 -31.25 15.50
CA PHE A 566 -17.08 -32.14 14.34
C PHE A 566 -18.29 -33.08 14.42
N ALA A 567 -19.06 -33.10 15.52
CA ALA A 567 -20.22 -33.98 15.70
C ALA A 567 -21.30 -33.80 14.61
N ASN A 568 -21.20 -32.69 13.89
CA ASN A 568 -22.17 -32.17 12.95
C ASN A 568 -21.67 -32.20 11.50
N VAL A 569 -20.52 -32.84 11.28
CA VAL A 569 -19.86 -33.02 9.98
C VAL A 569 -19.82 -34.51 9.68
N ARG A 570 -20.51 -34.94 8.63
CA ARG A 570 -20.46 -36.32 8.15
C ARG A 570 -19.37 -36.44 7.09
N LEU A 571 -18.33 -37.20 7.42
CA LEU A 571 -17.26 -37.52 6.49
C LEU A 571 -17.65 -38.73 5.62
N PRO A 572 -17.11 -38.85 4.39
CA PRO A 572 -17.32 -40.02 3.55
C PRO A 572 -16.73 -41.28 4.18
N ASP A 573 -17.29 -42.44 3.85
CA ASP A 573 -16.85 -43.73 4.38
C ASP A 573 -15.36 -43.97 4.10
N GLY A 574 -14.63 -44.38 5.13
CA GLY A 574 -13.18 -44.59 5.07
C GLY A 574 -12.34 -43.30 5.09
N TYR A 575 -12.95 -42.12 5.28
CA TYR A 575 -12.23 -40.85 5.44
C TYR A 575 -12.31 -40.35 6.89
N THR A 576 -11.17 -40.29 7.56
CA THR A 576 -11.08 -39.93 8.97
C THR A 576 -10.90 -38.43 9.18
N LYS A 577 -11.21 -37.95 10.38
CA LYS A 577 -10.97 -36.56 10.76
C LYS A 577 -9.48 -36.24 10.70
N GLU A 578 -8.64 -37.17 11.13
CA GLU A 578 -7.19 -37.05 11.16
C GLU A 578 -6.64 -36.84 9.74
N GLN A 579 -7.11 -37.61 8.75
CA GLN A 579 -6.77 -37.43 7.34
C GLN A 579 -7.22 -36.07 6.78
N LEU A 580 -8.41 -35.60 7.19
CA LEU A 580 -8.90 -34.28 6.79
C LEU A 580 -8.01 -33.17 7.36
N THR A 581 -7.70 -33.22 8.66
CA THR A 581 -6.88 -32.22 9.35
C THR A 581 -5.40 -32.32 9.01
N GLY A 582 -4.94 -33.50 8.57
CA GLY A 582 -3.59 -33.73 8.03
C GLY A 582 -3.40 -33.15 6.62
N LEU A 583 -4.49 -32.76 5.95
CA LEU A 583 -4.52 -32.23 4.59
C LEU A 583 -4.09 -33.26 3.53
N ASP A 584 -4.39 -34.53 3.76
CA ASP A 584 -4.10 -35.63 2.85
C ASP A 584 -4.72 -35.42 1.47
N PHE A 585 -5.92 -34.84 1.42
CA PHE A 585 -6.60 -34.51 0.17
C PHE A 585 -5.76 -33.55 -0.69
N ALA A 586 -5.13 -32.55 -0.05
CA ALA A 586 -4.29 -31.56 -0.71
C ALA A 586 -2.97 -32.16 -1.20
N ALA A 587 -2.45 -33.21 -0.53
CA ALA A 587 -1.28 -33.94 -1.01
C ALA A 587 -1.60 -34.82 -2.23
N LYS A 588 -2.84 -35.32 -2.33
CA LYS A 588 -3.33 -36.19 -3.41
C LYS A 588 -4.03 -35.44 -4.54
N ALA A 589 -4.03 -34.09 -4.52
CA ALA A 589 -4.82 -33.25 -5.44
C ALA A 589 -6.31 -33.66 -5.53
N GLN A 590 -6.90 -34.06 -4.40
CA GLN A 590 -8.31 -34.41 -4.27
C GLN A 590 -9.12 -33.19 -3.84
N ASP A 591 -10.29 -33.01 -4.43
CA ASP A 591 -11.19 -31.89 -4.11
C ASP A 591 -12.05 -32.22 -2.89
N LEU A 592 -12.55 -31.20 -2.20
CA LEU A 592 -13.54 -31.36 -1.13
C LEU A 592 -14.79 -30.55 -1.46
N VAL A 593 -15.96 -31.17 -1.29
CA VAL A 593 -17.24 -30.47 -1.44
C VAL A 593 -17.95 -30.45 -0.10
N PHE A 594 -18.08 -29.25 0.47
CA PHE A 594 -18.81 -29.02 1.70
C PHE A 594 -20.24 -28.68 1.35
N TYR A 595 -21.15 -29.60 1.65
CA TYR A 595 -22.56 -29.48 1.32
C TYR A 595 -23.43 -29.39 2.58
N GLY A 596 -24.43 -28.52 2.56
CA GLY A 596 -25.46 -28.43 3.61
C GLY A 596 -26.16 -27.08 3.66
N LYS A 597 -27.13 -26.89 4.56
CA LYS A 597 -27.86 -25.61 4.70
C LYS A 597 -26.94 -24.46 5.16
N THR A 598 -27.42 -23.22 5.10
CA THR A 598 -26.65 -22.03 5.52
C THR A 598 -26.42 -22.01 7.04
N GLY A 599 -25.31 -21.40 7.48
CA GLY A 599 -25.03 -21.20 8.92
C GLY A 599 -24.52 -22.43 9.69
N ARG A 600 -24.08 -23.49 9.01
CA ARG A 600 -23.66 -24.77 9.63
C ARG A 600 -22.13 -24.95 9.82
N GLY A 601 -21.31 -23.96 9.45
CA GLY A 601 -19.86 -24.01 9.66
C GLY A 601 -18.99 -24.38 8.44
N LYS A 602 -19.57 -24.55 7.25
CA LYS A 602 -18.81 -24.87 6.00
C LYS A 602 -17.64 -23.92 5.72
N THR A 603 -17.91 -22.61 5.66
CA THR A 603 -16.88 -21.58 5.43
C THR A 603 -15.85 -21.55 6.56
N HIS A 604 -16.25 -21.86 7.81
CA HIS A 604 -15.31 -21.98 8.93
C HIS A 604 -14.36 -23.15 8.68
N LEU A 605 -14.89 -24.36 8.44
CA LEU A 605 -14.04 -25.53 8.20
C LEU A 605 -13.11 -25.31 7.00
N ALA A 606 -13.61 -24.71 5.91
CA ALA A 606 -12.80 -24.43 4.72
C ALA A 606 -11.67 -23.44 5.03
N THR A 607 -11.99 -22.38 5.79
CA THR A 607 -10.99 -21.41 6.24
C THR A 607 -9.96 -22.05 7.17
N ALA A 608 -10.39 -22.91 8.09
CA ALA A 608 -9.51 -23.55 9.06
C ALA A 608 -8.56 -24.58 8.41
N LEU A 609 -9.03 -25.35 7.43
CA LEU A 609 -8.15 -26.20 6.62
C LEU A 609 -7.18 -25.36 5.77
N GLY A 610 -7.64 -24.22 5.25
CA GLY A 610 -6.77 -23.26 4.58
C GLY A 610 -5.69 -22.68 5.51
N MET A 611 -6.02 -22.41 6.77
CA MET A 611 -5.05 -21.97 7.78
C MET A 611 -4.00 -23.03 8.06
N LEU A 612 -4.41 -24.28 8.27
CA LEU A 612 -3.51 -25.43 8.44
C LEU A 612 -2.58 -25.59 7.23
N ALA A 613 -3.10 -25.40 6.01
CA ALA A 613 -2.30 -25.50 4.80
C ALA A 613 -1.17 -24.44 4.79
N ILE A 614 -1.48 -23.23 5.23
CA ILE A 614 -0.49 -22.14 5.35
C ILE A 614 0.53 -22.43 6.45
N GLU A 615 0.12 -23.03 7.56
CA GLU A 615 1.01 -23.45 8.65
C GLU A 615 2.01 -24.52 8.17
N GLN A 616 1.56 -25.45 7.31
CA GLN A 616 2.40 -26.40 6.58
C GLN A 616 3.16 -25.77 5.39
N GLY A 617 3.09 -24.45 5.20
CA GLY A 617 3.85 -23.73 4.19
C GLY A 617 3.32 -23.85 2.75
N ARG A 618 2.08 -24.34 2.58
CA ARG A 618 1.36 -24.43 1.30
C ARG A 618 0.63 -23.13 0.99
N SER A 619 0.58 -22.79 -0.29
CA SER A 619 -0.06 -21.59 -0.79
C SER A 619 -1.56 -21.77 -0.99
N VAL A 620 -2.35 -20.84 -0.47
CA VAL A 620 -3.82 -20.90 -0.49
C VAL A 620 -4.39 -19.68 -1.19
N ARG A 621 -5.54 -19.84 -1.87
CA ARG A 621 -6.38 -18.74 -2.38
C ARG A 621 -7.83 -18.97 -1.98
N PHE A 622 -8.37 -18.10 -1.13
CA PHE A 622 -9.79 -18.05 -0.82
C PHE A 622 -10.49 -17.04 -1.73
N ARG A 623 -11.59 -17.45 -2.33
CA ARG A 623 -12.44 -16.60 -3.16
C ARG A 623 -13.92 -16.94 -2.93
N GLN A 624 -14.74 -15.91 -2.75
CA GLN A 624 -16.18 -16.08 -2.91
C GLN A 624 -16.46 -16.27 -4.40
N THR A 625 -17.20 -17.32 -4.76
CA THR A 625 -17.37 -17.76 -6.15
C THR A 625 -17.99 -16.66 -7.02
N ALA A 626 -19.01 -15.97 -6.52
CA ALA A 626 -19.66 -14.86 -7.23
C ALA A 626 -18.70 -13.68 -7.49
N GLU A 627 -17.88 -13.31 -6.50
CA GLU A 627 -16.89 -12.24 -6.66
C GLU A 627 -15.80 -12.64 -7.66
N LEU A 628 -15.35 -13.90 -7.61
CA LEU A 628 -14.34 -14.43 -8.53
C LEU A 628 -14.82 -14.36 -9.98
N VAL A 629 -16.06 -14.75 -10.24
CA VAL A 629 -16.64 -14.67 -11.59
C VAL A 629 -16.65 -13.23 -12.11
N LEU A 630 -17.03 -12.26 -11.27
CA LEU A 630 -17.00 -10.83 -11.63
C LEU A 630 -15.57 -10.35 -11.90
N GLN A 631 -14.61 -10.76 -11.06
CA GLN A 631 -13.20 -10.42 -11.23
C GLN A 631 -12.63 -11.01 -12.53
N LEU A 632 -12.96 -12.25 -12.87
CA LEU A 632 -12.55 -12.89 -14.12
C LEU A 632 -13.15 -12.19 -15.34
N GLY A 633 -14.43 -11.83 -15.29
CA GLY A 633 -15.09 -11.08 -16.37
C GLY A 633 -14.48 -9.70 -16.57
N LYS A 634 -14.15 -9.00 -15.48
CA LYS A 634 -13.43 -7.72 -15.53
C LYS A 634 -12.01 -7.89 -16.08
N ALA A 635 -11.24 -8.84 -15.56
CA ALA A 635 -9.88 -9.10 -16.02
C ALA A 635 -9.82 -9.49 -17.51
N LYS A 636 -10.84 -10.17 -18.03
CA LYS A 636 -10.98 -10.45 -19.47
C LYS A 636 -11.16 -9.17 -20.30
N ARG A 637 -12.00 -8.22 -19.84
CA ARG A 637 -12.20 -6.93 -20.52
C ARG A 637 -10.95 -6.04 -20.46
N ASP A 638 -10.25 -6.07 -19.33
CA ASP A 638 -9.09 -5.22 -19.07
C ASP A 638 -7.76 -5.82 -19.59
N GLY A 639 -7.79 -6.94 -20.31
CA GLY A 639 -6.58 -7.62 -20.83
C GLY A 639 -5.67 -8.24 -19.76
N ALA A 640 -6.18 -8.46 -18.55
CA ALA A 640 -5.43 -8.94 -17.38
C ALA A 640 -5.77 -10.39 -16.96
N LEU A 641 -6.59 -11.11 -17.74
CA LEU A 641 -7.09 -12.46 -17.41
C LEU A 641 -5.97 -13.47 -17.12
N ASP A 642 -4.94 -13.52 -17.96
CA ASP A 642 -3.82 -14.46 -17.80
C ASP A 642 -3.04 -14.24 -16.50
N SER A 643 -2.97 -12.99 -16.03
CA SER A 643 -2.34 -12.68 -14.74
C SER A 643 -3.13 -13.28 -13.58
N LEU A 644 -4.45 -13.15 -13.60
CA LEU A 644 -5.33 -13.68 -12.56
C LEU A 644 -5.37 -15.22 -12.57
N LEU A 645 -5.45 -15.83 -13.76
CA LEU A 645 -5.39 -17.29 -13.89
C LEU A 645 -4.05 -17.85 -13.41
N ARG A 646 -2.92 -17.17 -13.71
CA ARG A 646 -1.59 -17.56 -13.20
C ARG A 646 -1.46 -17.41 -11.69
N ASP A 647 -2.07 -16.39 -11.08
CA ASP A 647 -2.07 -16.27 -9.60
C ASP A 647 -2.82 -17.43 -8.94
N LEU A 648 -3.98 -17.82 -9.47
CA LEU A 648 -4.77 -18.94 -8.97
C LEU A 648 -4.05 -20.28 -9.22
N ALA A 649 -3.42 -20.44 -10.38
CA ALA A 649 -2.69 -21.66 -10.73
C ALA A 649 -1.43 -21.90 -9.88
N ARG A 650 -0.87 -20.84 -9.27
CA ARG A 650 0.26 -20.92 -8.33
C ARG A 650 -0.15 -21.36 -6.92
N ALA A 651 -1.44 -21.49 -6.64
CA ALA A 651 -1.92 -21.95 -5.34
C ALA A 651 -1.91 -23.48 -5.28
N ASP A 652 -1.49 -24.03 -4.13
CA ASP A 652 -1.58 -25.47 -3.83
C ASP A 652 -3.01 -25.85 -3.44
N LEU A 653 -3.76 -24.90 -2.87
CA LEU A 653 -5.16 -25.05 -2.45
C LEU A 653 -6.00 -23.83 -2.85
N ILE A 654 -7.10 -24.06 -3.54
CA ILE A 654 -8.10 -23.03 -3.86
C ILE A 654 -9.36 -23.30 -3.03
N ILE A 655 -9.93 -22.26 -2.44
CA ILE A 655 -11.21 -22.35 -1.71
C ILE A 655 -12.22 -21.48 -2.45
N LEU A 656 -13.26 -22.11 -2.98
CA LEU A 656 -14.39 -21.48 -3.66
C LEU A 656 -15.60 -21.51 -2.74
N ASP A 657 -15.83 -20.41 -2.04
CA ASP A 657 -16.91 -20.27 -1.08
C ASP A 657 -18.21 -19.82 -1.76
N GLU A 658 -19.35 -20.24 -1.20
CA GLU A 658 -20.71 -19.93 -1.69
C GLU A 658 -20.92 -20.29 -3.16
N PHE A 659 -20.39 -21.44 -3.56
CA PHE A 659 -20.54 -21.98 -4.89
C PHE A 659 -22.02 -22.28 -5.17
N GLY A 660 -22.55 -21.60 -6.20
CA GLY A 660 -23.93 -21.75 -6.63
C GLY A 660 -24.94 -20.77 -6.07
N TYR A 661 -24.53 -19.84 -5.20
CA TYR A 661 -25.47 -18.91 -4.57
C TYR A 661 -26.10 -17.89 -5.55
N ALA A 662 -25.41 -17.54 -6.64
CA ALA A 662 -25.89 -16.60 -7.65
C ALA A 662 -25.82 -17.23 -9.05
N PRO A 663 -26.81 -16.98 -9.93
CA PRO A 663 -26.75 -17.43 -11.32
C PRO A 663 -25.53 -16.84 -12.02
N VAL A 664 -24.74 -17.70 -12.66
CA VAL A 664 -23.54 -17.27 -13.39
C VAL A 664 -23.88 -17.16 -14.87
N ARG A 665 -23.56 -16.02 -15.50
CA ARG A 665 -23.70 -15.86 -16.95
C ARG A 665 -22.76 -16.85 -17.67
N LEU A 666 -23.13 -17.31 -18.86
CA LEU A 666 -22.38 -18.31 -19.65
C LEU A 666 -20.87 -18.01 -19.77
N ASP A 667 -20.49 -16.74 -19.99
CA ASP A 667 -19.08 -16.35 -20.05
C ASP A 667 -18.34 -16.53 -18.72
N GLY A 668 -19.00 -16.21 -17.61
CA GLY A 668 -18.46 -16.42 -16.27
C GLY A 668 -18.32 -17.90 -15.92
N ALA A 669 -19.28 -18.71 -16.36
CA ALA A 669 -19.30 -20.16 -16.20
C ALA A 669 -18.11 -20.81 -16.92
N ARG A 670 -17.83 -20.38 -18.16
CA ARG A 670 -16.66 -20.81 -18.95
C ARG A 670 -15.34 -20.43 -18.28
N LEU A 671 -15.23 -19.23 -17.71
CA LEU A 671 -14.02 -18.79 -17.01
C LEU A 671 -13.80 -19.55 -15.70
N LEU A 672 -14.87 -19.83 -14.96
CA LEU A 672 -14.80 -20.66 -13.75
C LEU A 672 -14.41 -22.11 -14.09
N TYR A 673 -14.96 -22.66 -15.18
CA TYR A 673 -14.57 -23.97 -15.70
C TYR A 673 -13.07 -24.06 -16.02
N GLN A 674 -12.47 -23.02 -16.62
CA GLN A 674 -11.02 -23.00 -16.89
C GLN A 674 -10.18 -23.19 -15.62
N ILE A 675 -10.62 -22.63 -14.48
CA ILE A 675 -9.91 -22.78 -13.19
C ILE A 675 -10.05 -24.20 -12.66
N ILE A 676 -11.26 -24.77 -12.69
CA ILE A 676 -11.55 -26.13 -12.23
C ILE A 676 -10.79 -27.14 -13.11
N ALA A 677 -10.90 -27.00 -14.43
CA ALA A 677 -10.20 -27.80 -15.42
C ALA A 677 -8.68 -27.74 -15.26
N GLY A 678 -8.12 -26.54 -15.08
CA GLY A 678 -6.68 -26.36 -14.90
C GLY A 678 -6.14 -26.87 -13.56
N SER A 679 -7.02 -27.23 -12.63
CA SER A 679 -6.68 -27.71 -11.29
C SER A 679 -6.78 -29.22 -11.13
N TYR A 680 -7.57 -29.88 -12.00
CA TYR A 680 -7.76 -31.32 -12.04
C TYR A 680 -6.40 -32.07 -11.98
N GLU A 681 -6.27 -32.99 -11.01
CA GLU A 681 -5.08 -33.82 -10.71
C GLU A 681 -3.78 -33.04 -10.42
N ARG A 682 -3.83 -31.71 -10.31
CA ARG A 682 -2.66 -30.84 -10.09
C ARG A 682 -2.70 -30.11 -8.76
N ARG A 683 -3.88 -29.76 -8.28
CA ARG A 683 -4.10 -29.05 -7.01
C ARG A 683 -5.51 -29.33 -6.50
N SER A 684 -5.74 -29.10 -5.21
CA SER A 684 -7.05 -29.31 -4.61
C SER A 684 -7.90 -28.04 -4.60
N ILE A 685 -9.19 -28.23 -4.74
CA ILE A 685 -10.22 -27.21 -4.57
C ILE A 685 -11.18 -27.62 -3.44
N ILE A 686 -11.47 -26.70 -2.52
CA ILE A 686 -12.56 -26.82 -1.57
C ILE A 686 -13.73 -25.98 -2.06
N PHE A 687 -14.87 -26.62 -2.28
CA PHE A 687 -16.13 -25.97 -2.63
C PHE A 687 -17.03 -25.91 -1.40
N THR A 688 -17.64 -24.75 -1.12
CA THR A 688 -18.76 -24.70 -0.16
C THR A 688 -20.05 -24.40 -0.90
N THR A 689 -21.08 -25.22 -0.71
CA THR A 689 -22.36 -25.04 -1.39
C THR A 689 -23.53 -25.38 -0.48
N ASN A 690 -24.68 -24.76 -0.77
CA ASN A 690 -25.98 -25.11 -0.22
C ASN A 690 -26.90 -25.77 -1.26
N ILE A 691 -26.40 -26.04 -2.47
CA ILE A 691 -27.15 -26.60 -3.59
C ILE A 691 -26.68 -28.02 -3.84
N GLU A 692 -27.64 -28.93 -4.01
CA GLU A 692 -27.41 -30.33 -4.39
C GLU A 692 -26.76 -30.42 -5.77
N PHE A 693 -25.86 -31.39 -5.98
CA PHE A 693 -25.18 -31.58 -7.28
C PHE A 693 -26.14 -31.67 -8.47
N SER A 694 -27.29 -32.33 -8.29
CA SER A 694 -28.33 -32.46 -9.33
C SER A 694 -28.88 -31.12 -9.82
N LYS A 695 -28.77 -30.06 -9.03
CA LYS A 695 -29.27 -28.72 -9.35
C LYS A 695 -28.18 -27.79 -9.90
N TRP A 696 -26.94 -28.26 -10.02
CA TRP A 696 -25.85 -27.41 -10.48
C TRP A 696 -25.97 -26.99 -11.96
N GLY A 697 -26.69 -27.74 -12.80
CA GLY A 697 -27.03 -27.35 -14.18
C GLY A 697 -27.67 -25.95 -14.27
N THR A 698 -28.57 -25.66 -13.33
CA THR A 698 -29.27 -24.36 -13.26
C THR A 698 -28.36 -23.17 -12.97
N ILE A 699 -27.16 -23.41 -12.42
CA ILE A 699 -26.19 -22.38 -12.03
C ILE A 699 -25.32 -21.95 -13.21
N PHE A 700 -24.96 -22.91 -14.07
CA PHE A 700 -23.96 -22.74 -15.14
C PHE A 700 -24.54 -22.25 -16.48
N ALA A 701 -25.86 -22.15 -16.60
CA ALA A 701 -26.57 -21.75 -17.82
C ALA A 701 -26.17 -22.58 -19.07
N ASP A 702 -25.56 -23.76 -18.87
CA ASP A 702 -25.11 -24.73 -19.87
C ASP A 702 -24.97 -26.10 -19.18
N ASP A 703 -25.90 -27.01 -19.47
CA ASP A 703 -25.96 -28.34 -18.85
C ASP A 703 -24.75 -29.22 -19.21
N LYS A 704 -24.13 -29.02 -20.38
CA LYS A 704 -22.93 -29.78 -20.78
C LYS A 704 -21.72 -29.35 -19.97
N LEU A 705 -21.56 -28.04 -19.76
CA LEU A 705 -20.48 -27.49 -18.95
C LEU A 705 -20.67 -27.85 -17.46
N ALA A 706 -21.91 -27.82 -16.97
CA ALA A 706 -22.23 -28.28 -15.62
C ALA A 706 -21.89 -29.76 -15.43
N ALA A 707 -22.31 -30.63 -16.36
CA ALA A 707 -21.99 -32.06 -16.32
C ALA A 707 -20.47 -32.30 -16.29
N ALA A 708 -19.70 -31.59 -17.12
CA ALA A 708 -18.24 -31.69 -17.14
C ALA A 708 -17.56 -31.23 -15.83
N ILE A 709 -18.12 -30.22 -15.14
CA ILE A 709 -17.63 -29.80 -13.82
C ILE A 709 -17.97 -30.83 -12.76
N ILE A 710 -19.22 -31.30 -12.74
CA ILE A 710 -19.70 -32.28 -11.77
C ILE A 710 -18.91 -33.57 -11.89
N ASP A 711 -18.73 -34.08 -13.11
CA ASP A 711 -17.95 -35.28 -13.38
C ASP A 711 -16.55 -35.20 -12.77
N ARG A 712 -15.83 -34.09 -12.99
CA ARG A 712 -14.48 -33.88 -12.44
C ARG A 712 -14.44 -33.76 -10.93
N ILE A 713 -15.40 -33.05 -10.35
CA ILE A 713 -15.50 -32.87 -8.89
C ILE A 713 -15.92 -34.18 -8.21
N VAL A 714 -16.79 -34.97 -8.83
CA VAL A 714 -17.27 -36.25 -8.27
C VAL A 714 -16.23 -37.35 -8.45
N HIS A 715 -15.53 -37.39 -9.59
CA HIS A 715 -14.50 -38.39 -9.87
C HIS A 715 -13.31 -38.29 -8.91
N HIS A 716 -12.91 -37.06 -8.53
CA HIS A 716 -11.71 -36.84 -7.72
C HIS A 716 -11.96 -36.10 -6.39
N GLY A 717 -13.22 -35.85 -6.04
CA GLY A 717 -13.60 -35.10 -4.85
C GLY A 717 -14.29 -35.93 -3.77
N ARG A 718 -14.25 -35.43 -2.54
CA ARG A 718 -14.91 -36.02 -1.37
C ARG A 718 -16.05 -35.12 -0.91
N LEU A 719 -17.26 -35.67 -0.84
CA LEU A 719 -18.42 -34.98 -0.30
C LEU A 719 -18.41 -35.04 1.23
N ILE A 720 -18.49 -33.88 1.87
CA ILE A 720 -18.61 -33.73 3.32
C ILE A 720 -19.93 -33.01 3.63
N GLU A 721 -20.81 -33.69 4.35
CA GLU A 721 -22.17 -33.20 4.61
C GLU A 721 -22.29 -32.54 5.98
N PHE A 722 -23.06 -31.44 6.04
CA PHE A 722 -23.30 -30.66 7.24
C PHE A 722 -24.79 -30.74 7.60
N THR A 723 -25.13 -31.63 8.54
CA THR A 723 -26.52 -32.08 8.82
C THR A 723 -27.21 -31.32 9.98
N SER A 724 -26.45 -30.74 10.90
CA SER A 724 -26.89 -30.18 12.20
C SER A 724 -27.64 -28.84 12.17
N PRO A 725 -28.37 -28.33 13.20
CA PRO A 725 -28.98 -26.98 13.29
C PRO A 725 -28.02 -25.77 13.11
N SER A 726 -28.54 -24.53 12.94
CA SER A 726 -27.71 -23.39 12.52
C SER A 726 -26.90 -22.90 13.71
N ARG A 727 -25.56 -22.94 13.61
CA ARG A 727 -24.66 -22.45 14.66
C ARG A 727 -24.82 -20.95 14.88
N ARG A 728 -25.09 -20.17 13.82
CA ARG A 728 -25.35 -18.73 13.94
C ARG A 728 -26.63 -18.44 14.72
N VAL A 729 -27.66 -19.27 14.56
CA VAL A 729 -28.93 -19.15 15.30
C VAL A 729 -28.75 -19.61 16.75
N SER A 730 -28.06 -20.72 16.97
CA SER A 730 -27.78 -21.22 18.33
C SER A 730 -26.93 -20.23 19.13
N GLN A 731 -25.89 -19.64 18.51
CA GLN A 731 -25.02 -18.64 19.13
C GLN A 731 -25.75 -17.30 19.36
N ALA A 732 -26.69 -16.91 18.47
CA ALA A 732 -27.55 -15.75 18.69
C ALA A 732 -28.61 -15.98 19.79
N LEU A 733 -29.11 -17.20 19.96
CA LEU A 733 -30.05 -17.58 21.01
C LEU A 733 -29.39 -17.67 22.40
N MET A 734 -28.09 -17.97 22.48
CA MET A 734 -27.36 -18.01 23.76
C MET A 734 -27.19 -16.63 24.41
N PHE A 735 -27.20 -15.53 23.64
CA PHE A 735 -27.15 -14.16 24.20
C PHE A 735 -28.51 -13.65 24.72
N GLY A 736 -29.59 -14.42 24.54
CA GLY A 736 -30.95 -14.04 24.94
C GLY A 736 -31.46 -14.66 26.25
N LYS A 737 -30.65 -15.49 26.92
CA LYS A 737 -30.95 -15.99 28.27
C LYS A 737 -30.09 -15.21 29.27
N THR A 738 -30.62 -14.11 29.79
CA THR A 738 -30.20 -13.62 31.11
C THR A 738 -30.60 -14.65 32.14
N ASP A 739 -29.65 -15.03 33.00
CA ASP A 739 -29.86 -15.90 34.14
C ASP A 739 -31.09 -15.46 34.92
N ASN A 740 -32.06 -16.35 35.00
CA ASN A 740 -33.10 -16.30 36.00
C ASN A 740 -33.22 -17.71 36.60
N GLN A 741 -32.23 -18.05 37.41
CA GLN A 741 -32.32 -18.93 38.57
C GLN A 741 -31.35 -18.45 39.63
#